data_AF-A0ABD0SBU2-F1
#
_entry.id   AF-A0ABD0SBU2-F1
#
_cell.length_a   1.000
_cell.length_b   1.000
_cell.length_c   1.000
_cell.angle_alpha   90.00
_cell.angle_beta   90.00
_cell.angle_gamma   90.00
#
_symmetry.space_group_name_H-M   'P 1'
#
loop_
_entity.id
_entity.type
_entity.pdbx_description
1 polymer ?
#
loop_
_entity_poly.entity_id
_entity_poly.type
_entity_poly.pdbx_seq_one_letter_code
_entity_poly.pdbx_strand_id
1 'polypeptide(L)'
;MSEEAQNNASTNPAPLAPEADADEGAAHLDASTNVSQTQIPQMTASSAPPGDGKWSCEVCTYENFPLSRKCTMCRAPKPCLNENIFKLQDGASALPAPQDVCGAEAVAERLKPLRISSPQGHAAAASSVAKWACPTCTYENWPKALKCAMCGAGSAAPAPPAPPNANNKHIAGINDICNSQNASLHEAEAARRSKRRNNNIDWIWLQACLGVVEGSARCVEAYLAAGGDPARALAPHEVALLNRASAFDAGHTLVHLAIRFQRQDILSTLLSRISGGGPGLKRSPSYIAPDLASAIRRHMASCVRHKKGNFPCRYINELSTFSLPAEIEELPGAIQEQLFSELLDRDAQQTLEAEPPLINWSHELTVTLGSRLYALWNRSAGDCLPDAVCQAAYGVFDRHNALRAALADSLHHAHRSFYNRWVSWERVQAALLQYAPDDAQLRAEWGRLVAAAKRPGTPLHQLHVFVLAHVMRRPIIVYGVDVVNSFRGEALGYAKFQGIYLPLLWEPEFCSRSPLCLGYTRGHFSALVPLEPYSHRHTYICREQQEENEEMTFLPLTDSEGKLLPVHFLTCDEMSDEEGVVRRWLSACVTSSGVLAARQALRARPLLQAQLLEEWLNHYRRLAQQTRGPFPPRLPNEYSSDPDTDDE
;
A
#
# COMPACT_ATOMS: atom_id res chain seq x y z
N MET A 1 40.82 -6.62 -62.20
CA MET A 1 41.90 -7.54 -61.80
C MET A 1 41.31 -8.40 -60.70
N SER A 2 40.70 -9.54 -61.02
CA SER A 2 41.36 -10.83 -61.38
C SER A 2 41.46 -11.70 -60.13
N GLU A 3 41.11 -12.98 -60.10
CA GLU A 3 40.37 -13.86 -61.04
C GLU A 3 40.02 -15.14 -60.25
N GLU A 4 38.81 -15.70 -60.45
CA GLU A 4 38.47 -17.14 -60.60
C GLU A 4 38.88 -18.19 -59.51
N ALA A 5 38.29 -19.41 -59.41
CA ALA A 5 37.55 -20.19 -60.41
C ALA A 5 36.58 -21.27 -59.81
N GLN A 6 35.46 -21.52 -60.51
CA GLN A 6 34.88 -22.85 -60.90
C GLN A 6 34.30 -23.83 -59.83
N ASN A 7 33.23 -24.63 -60.03
CA ASN A 7 32.23 -24.91 -61.10
C ASN A 7 30.93 -25.48 -60.43
N ASN A 8 29.68 -25.18 -60.83
CA ASN A 8 28.84 -25.74 -61.91
C ASN A 8 28.80 -27.30 -62.04
N ALA A 9 27.68 -28.02 -62.27
CA ALA A 9 26.23 -27.72 -62.28
C ALA A 9 25.38 -29.03 -62.44
N SER A 10 24.04 -28.92 -62.28
CA SER A 10 22.97 -29.68 -62.98
C SER A 10 22.30 -31.00 -62.45
N THR A 11 20.95 -30.96 -62.54
CA THR A 11 19.95 -32.00 -62.92
C THR A 11 19.40 -33.08 -61.93
N ASN A 12 18.07 -33.01 -61.76
CA ASN A 12 17.08 -34.02 -61.29
C ASN A 12 16.91 -35.19 -62.31
N PRO A 13 16.40 -36.40 -61.96
CA PRO A 13 14.97 -36.64 -61.61
C PRO A 13 14.64 -37.79 -60.60
N ALA A 14 13.32 -37.98 -60.36
CA ALA A 14 12.66 -39.03 -59.54
C ALA A 14 12.46 -40.36 -60.35
N PRO A 15 11.63 -41.38 -59.97
CA PRO A 15 10.79 -41.61 -58.76
C PRO A 15 10.83 -43.05 -58.16
N LEU A 16 10.12 -43.32 -57.05
CA LEU A 16 9.80 -44.68 -56.55
C LEU A 16 8.41 -44.77 -55.85
N ALA A 17 7.77 -45.94 -56.02
CA ALA A 17 6.55 -46.48 -55.37
C ALA A 17 6.51 -48.01 -55.68
N PRO A 18 5.58 -48.85 -55.18
CA PRO A 18 4.54 -48.67 -54.14
C PRO A 18 4.63 -49.70 -52.98
N GLU A 19 3.67 -49.70 -52.04
CA GLU A 19 3.43 -50.79 -51.06
C GLU A 19 2.10 -51.52 -51.34
N ALA A 20 1.93 -52.73 -50.78
CA ALA A 20 0.81 -53.62 -51.05
C ALA A 20 0.34 -54.45 -49.83
N ASP A 21 -0.97 -54.75 -49.85
CA ASP A 21 -1.70 -55.88 -49.26
C ASP A 21 -1.91 -56.05 -47.73
N ALA A 22 -3.00 -56.76 -47.43
CA ALA A 22 -3.60 -57.04 -46.13
C ALA A 22 -3.63 -58.57 -45.85
N ASP A 23 -4.07 -59.03 -44.66
CA ASP A 23 -5.37 -59.73 -44.45
C ASP A 23 -5.61 -60.22 -43.00
N GLU A 24 -6.87 -60.59 -42.67
CA GLU A 24 -7.41 -61.48 -41.59
C GLU A 24 -6.95 -61.31 -40.11
N GLY A 25 -7.66 -61.71 -39.03
CA GLY A 25 -8.93 -62.41 -38.78
C GLY A 25 -8.80 -63.29 -37.50
N ALA A 26 -9.77 -63.54 -36.61
CA ALA A 26 -11.15 -63.05 -36.36
C ALA A 26 -11.60 -63.49 -34.93
N ALA A 27 -12.91 -63.68 -34.67
CA ALA A 27 -13.56 -64.38 -33.52
C ALA A 27 -13.66 -63.66 -32.14
N HIS A 28 -14.75 -63.78 -31.36
CA HIS A 28 -16.17 -64.14 -31.60
C HIS A 28 -16.99 -63.69 -30.36
N LEU A 29 -18.26 -63.30 -30.51
CA LEU A 29 -19.39 -63.75 -29.68
C LEU A 29 -20.72 -63.08 -30.09
N ASP A 30 -21.71 -63.93 -30.29
CA ASP A 30 -23.08 -63.75 -30.77
C ASP A 30 -24.05 -63.22 -29.68
N ALA A 31 -25.32 -62.84 -29.92
CA ALA A 31 -26.07 -62.30 -31.06
C ALA A 31 -27.53 -61.99 -30.59
N SER A 32 -28.32 -61.26 -31.41
CA SER A 32 -29.81 -61.24 -31.40
C SER A 32 -30.52 -60.53 -30.21
N THR A 33 -31.65 -59.80 -30.35
CA THR A 33 -32.53 -59.52 -31.51
C THR A 33 -33.44 -58.29 -31.29
N ASN A 34 -33.78 -57.60 -32.39
CA ASN A 34 -35.08 -56.94 -32.73
C ASN A 34 -35.65 -55.69 -32.01
N VAL A 35 -35.83 -54.64 -32.86
CA VAL A 35 -37.05 -53.82 -33.09
C VAL A 35 -37.49 -52.75 -32.07
N SER A 36 -37.23 -51.50 -32.44
CA SER A 36 -38.09 -50.29 -32.44
C SER A 36 -39.38 -50.22 -31.60
N GLN A 37 -39.48 -49.25 -30.67
CA GLN A 37 -40.32 -48.02 -30.80
C GLN A 37 -40.42 -47.17 -29.51
N THR A 38 -40.11 -45.87 -29.64
CA THR A 38 -40.72 -44.67 -28.98
C THR A 38 -40.86 -44.50 -27.44
N GLN A 39 -40.63 -43.24 -27.03
CA GLN A 39 -41.19 -42.46 -25.89
C GLN A 39 -40.46 -42.40 -24.50
N ILE A 40 -39.94 -41.18 -24.25
CA ILE A 40 -39.85 -40.36 -23.00
C ILE A 40 -41.12 -40.51 -22.11
N PRO A 41 -41.15 -40.38 -20.75
CA PRO A 41 -40.27 -39.58 -19.85
C PRO A 41 -39.82 -40.19 -18.48
N GLN A 42 -39.12 -39.34 -17.70
CA GLN A 42 -39.14 -39.21 -16.23
C GLN A 42 -38.43 -40.25 -15.34
N MET A 43 -37.34 -39.81 -14.69
CA MET A 43 -36.85 -40.37 -13.43
C MET A 43 -37.54 -39.65 -12.25
N THR A 44 -38.09 -40.42 -11.31
CA THR A 44 -38.58 -39.94 -10.01
C THR A 44 -37.54 -40.17 -8.92
N ALA A 45 -37.60 -39.36 -7.86
CA ALA A 45 -36.60 -39.36 -6.78
C ALA A 45 -36.91 -40.37 -5.66
N SER A 46 -35.86 -40.87 -5.01
CA SER A 46 -35.80 -41.39 -3.63
C SER A 46 -34.36 -41.83 -3.33
N SER A 47 -33.82 -41.79 -2.10
CA SER A 47 -34.17 -41.06 -0.87
C SER A 47 -32.94 -41.15 0.07
N ALA A 48 -32.63 -40.09 0.83
CA ALA A 48 -31.45 -40.08 1.70
C ALA A 48 -31.82 -40.42 3.16
N PRO A 49 -30.99 -41.20 3.89
CA PRO A 49 -31.10 -41.33 5.35
C PRO A 49 -30.46 -40.12 6.07
N PRO A 50 -30.88 -39.79 7.30
CA PRO A 50 -30.35 -38.65 8.05
C PRO A 50 -29.07 -39.03 8.83
N GLY A 51 -28.03 -38.20 8.74
CA GLY A 51 -26.81 -38.34 9.54
C GLY A 51 -25.86 -37.17 9.34
N ASP A 52 -25.36 -36.61 10.45
CA ASP A 52 -24.35 -35.55 10.61
C ASP A 52 -23.71 -34.99 9.32
N GLY A 53 -24.05 -33.74 8.98
CA GLY A 53 -23.60 -33.04 7.76
C GLY A 53 -22.11 -32.65 7.69
N LYS A 54 -21.20 -33.48 8.19
CA LYS A 54 -19.75 -33.33 7.98
C LYS A 54 -19.38 -33.72 6.55
N TRP A 55 -18.26 -33.19 6.05
CA TRP A 55 -17.70 -33.56 4.74
C TRP A 55 -16.30 -34.15 4.89
N SER A 56 -16.08 -35.32 4.31
CA SER A 56 -14.75 -35.96 4.28
C SER A 56 -13.84 -35.27 3.28
N CYS A 57 -12.57 -35.04 3.66
CA CYS A 57 -11.59 -34.42 2.78
C CYS A 57 -10.99 -35.43 1.78
N GLU A 58 -11.07 -35.14 0.48
CA GLU A 58 -10.51 -36.00 -0.58
C GLU A 58 -8.98 -36.21 -0.47
N VAL A 59 -8.24 -35.31 0.19
CA VAL A 59 -6.77 -35.36 0.32
C VAL A 59 -6.30 -36.15 1.55
N CYS A 60 -7.06 -36.15 2.66
CA CYS A 60 -6.63 -36.76 3.92
C CYS A 60 -7.75 -37.45 4.72
N THR A 61 -8.88 -37.72 4.08
CA THR A 61 -10.11 -38.41 4.55
C THR A 61 -10.79 -37.87 5.82
N TYR A 62 -10.20 -36.89 6.50
CA TYR A 62 -10.70 -36.28 7.72
C TYR A 62 -12.09 -35.64 7.53
N GLU A 63 -13.00 -35.88 8.47
CA GLU A 63 -14.36 -35.34 8.48
C GLU A 63 -14.41 -33.91 9.05
N ASN A 64 -14.81 -32.95 8.21
CA ASN A 64 -14.84 -31.53 8.54
C ASN A 64 -16.28 -31.06 8.78
N PHE A 65 -16.46 -30.06 9.64
CA PHE A 65 -17.79 -29.47 9.88
C PHE A 65 -18.39 -28.87 8.58
N PRO A 66 -19.73 -28.90 8.40
CA PRO A 66 -20.41 -28.50 7.15
C PRO A 66 -19.98 -27.12 6.60
N LEU A 67 -19.83 -26.15 7.50
CA LEU A 67 -19.47 -24.75 7.22
C LEU A 67 -17.97 -24.53 6.93
N SER A 68 -17.12 -25.53 7.17
CA SER A 68 -15.67 -25.42 6.94
C SER A 68 -15.37 -25.41 5.45
N ARG A 69 -14.84 -24.29 4.93
CA ARG A 69 -14.50 -24.14 3.50
C ARG A 69 -13.19 -24.82 3.10
N LYS A 70 -12.39 -25.27 4.07
CA LYS A 70 -11.12 -25.99 3.92
C LYS A 70 -11.03 -27.07 4.99
N CYS A 71 -10.26 -28.12 4.75
CA CYS A 71 -10.07 -29.20 5.71
C CYS A 71 -9.26 -28.73 6.93
N THR A 72 -9.70 -29.10 8.13
CA THR A 72 -9.00 -28.76 9.39
C THR A 72 -7.58 -29.33 9.45
N MET A 73 -7.36 -30.52 8.90
CA MET A 73 -6.08 -31.23 8.97
C MET A 73 -5.08 -30.80 7.88
N CYS A 74 -5.46 -30.87 6.60
CA CYS A 74 -4.55 -30.63 5.47
C CYS A 74 -4.78 -29.29 4.73
N ARG A 75 -5.79 -28.50 5.12
CA ARG A 75 -6.19 -27.23 4.48
C ARG A 75 -6.63 -27.31 3.01
N ALA A 76 -6.78 -28.51 2.43
CA ALA A 76 -7.39 -28.69 1.12
C ALA A 76 -8.81 -28.09 1.06
N PRO A 77 -9.24 -27.47 -0.05
CA PRO A 77 -10.55 -26.85 -0.17
C PRO A 77 -11.70 -27.88 -0.07
N LYS A 78 -12.88 -27.44 0.35
CA LYS A 78 -14.11 -28.26 0.28
C LYS A 78 -14.47 -28.51 -1.20
N PRO A 79 -14.68 -29.77 -1.63
CA PRO A 79 -15.12 -30.06 -3.00
C PRO A 79 -16.46 -29.38 -3.30
N CYS A 80 -16.53 -28.68 -4.43
CA CYS A 80 -17.70 -27.89 -4.83
C CYS A 80 -18.70 -28.75 -5.63
N LEU A 81 -19.31 -29.74 -4.99
CA LEU A 81 -20.31 -30.61 -5.61
C LEU A 81 -21.70 -30.45 -4.95
N ASN A 82 -22.65 -29.96 -5.75
CA ASN A 82 -24.11 -30.00 -5.53
C ASN A 82 -24.71 -29.26 -4.32
N GLU A 83 -24.50 -27.94 -4.21
CA GLU A 83 -25.47 -27.05 -3.54
C GLU A 83 -25.96 -25.93 -4.47
N ASN A 84 -27.28 -25.72 -4.51
CA ASN A 84 -27.96 -24.90 -5.51
C ASN A 84 -27.75 -23.39 -5.27
N ILE A 85 -27.20 -22.69 -6.28
CA ILE A 85 -26.84 -21.27 -6.26
C ILE A 85 -28.02 -20.31 -5.99
N PHE A 86 -29.28 -20.76 -6.11
CA PHE A 86 -30.48 -19.93 -6.05
C PHE A 86 -31.21 -19.87 -4.68
N LYS A 87 -30.59 -20.26 -3.56
CA LYS A 87 -31.24 -20.24 -2.21
C LYS A 87 -30.61 -19.33 -1.15
N LEU A 88 -29.87 -18.31 -1.56
CA LEU A 88 -29.33 -17.26 -0.66
C LEU A 88 -29.81 -15.84 -1.01
N GLN A 89 -30.91 -15.72 -1.77
CA GLN A 89 -31.40 -14.42 -2.23
C GLN A 89 -32.93 -14.27 -2.18
N ASP A 90 -33.55 -14.73 -1.08
CA ASP A 90 -34.90 -14.33 -0.70
C ASP A 90 -34.87 -13.63 0.67
N GLY A 91 -35.37 -12.40 0.72
CA GLY A 91 -35.35 -11.54 1.92
C GLY A 91 -35.18 -10.04 1.65
N ALA A 92 -34.77 -9.65 0.44
CA ALA A 92 -34.61 -8.24 0.07
C ALA A 92 -34.91 -7.96 -1.41
N SER A 93 -36.19 -8.02 -1.79
CA SER A 93 -36.70 -7.39 -3.03
C SER A 93 -38.22 -7.23 -2.99
N ALA A 94 -38.67 -6.03 -2.65
CA ALA A 94 -39.95 -5.50 -3.11
C ALA A 94 -39.64 -4.34 -4.07
N LEU A 95 -40.11 -4.50 -5.31
CA LEU A 95 -39.92 -3.67 -6.50
C LEU A 95 -40.64 -2.29 -6.39
N PRO A 96 -40.45 -1.28 -7.30
CA PRO A 96 -40.16 -1.46 -8.73
C PRO A 96 -39.20 -0.48 -9.45
N ALA A 97 -39.04 -0.76 -10.75
CA ALA A 97 -38.17 -0.12 -11.73
C ALA A 97 -38.62 1.30 -12.17
N PRO A 98 -37.72 2.11 -12.78
CA PRO A 98 -38.01 3.51 -13.11
C PRO A 98 -38.79 3.69 -14.42
N GLN A 99 -39.66 4.70 -14.44
CA GLN A 99 -40.10 5.40 -15.65
C GLN A 99 -39.65 6.87 -15.56
N ASP A 100 -39.42 7.50 -16.71
CA ASP A 100 -38.95 8.88 -16.82
C ASP A 100 -39.91 9.89 -16.17
N VAL A 101 -39.34 10.93 -15.54
CA VAL A 101 -39.66 12.36 -15.77
C VAL A 101 -38.73 13.24 -14.90
N CYS A 102 -38.29 14.37 -15.46
CA CYS A 102 -37.46 15.36 -14.81
C CYS A 102 -38.26 16.23 -13.80
N GLY A 103 -37.71 16.51 -12.61
CA GLY A 103 -38.30 17.46 -11.67
C GLY A 103 -37.54 17.56 -10.34
N ALA A 104 -36.92 18.72 -10.07
CA ALA A 104 -36.18 18.97 -8.84
C ALA A 104 -37.08 19.63 -7.78
N GLU A 105 -37.88 18.85 -7.01
CA GLU A 105 -38.54 19.29 -5.76
C GLU A 105 -39.26 18.13 -5.02
N ALA A 106 -38.53 17.13 -4.47
CA ALA A 106 -39.18 15.99 -3.79
C ALA A 106 -38.32 15.23 -2.74
N VAL A 107 -37.65 15.91 -1.79
CA VAL A 107 -36.85 15.25 -0.71
C VAL A 107 -37.17 15.76 0.71
N ALA A 108 -38.28 16.49 0.90
CA ALA A 108 -38.59 17.17 2.17
C ALA A 108 -39.62 16.47 3.09
N GLU A 109 -40.25 15.36 2.68
CA GLU A 109 -41.50 14.86 3.32
C GLU A 109 -41.48 13.38 3.75
N ARG A 110 -40.31 12.75 3.98
CA ARG A 110 -40.25 11.32 4.37
C ARG A 110 -39.39 10.89 5.56
N LEU A 111 -38.93 11.82 6.41
CA LEU A 111 -38.29 11.47 7.70
C LEU A 111 -38.85 12.31 8.87
N LYS A 112 -40.01 11.88 9.39
CA LYS A 112 -40.53 12.29 10.71
C LYS A 112 -40.18 11.18 11.72
N PRO A 113 -39.37 11.44 12.77
CA PRO A 113 -39.07 10.44 13.79
C PRO A 113 -40.29 10.04 14.61
N LEU A 114 -40.43 8.74 14.91
CA LEU A 114 -41.41 8.23 15.86
C LEU A 114 -41.10 8.74 17.27
N ARG A 115 -42.11 9.27 17.96
CA ARG A 115 -42.02 9.64 19.38
C ARG A 115 -42.35 8.44 20.25
N ILE A 116 -41.46 8.09 21.18
CA ILE A 116 -41.83 7.32 22.37
C ILE A 116 -42.30 8.32 23.42
N SER A 117 -43.53 8.15 23.90
CA SER A 117 -44.15 9.04 24.88
C SER A 117 -43.70 8.68 26.30
N SER A 118 -43.16 9.64 27.04
CA SER A 118 -43.05 9.55 28.51
C SER A 118 -44.39 9.96 29.16
N PRO A 119 -44.87 9.27 30.21
CA PRO A 119 -45.98 9.76 31.01
C PRO A 119 -45.61 11.05 31.74
N GLN A 120 -46.57 11.94 31.91
CA GLN A 120 -46.36 13.24 32.57
C GLN A 120 -46.41 13.11 34.10
N GLY A 121 -45.66 13.98 34.78
CA GLY A 121 -46.07 14.49 36.09
C GLY A 121 -45.01 14.46 37.20
N HIS A 122 -44.91 15.60 37.88
CA HIS A 122 -44.28 15.86 39.18
C HIS A 122 -42.82 16.36 39.16
N ALA A 123 -42.68 17.68 38.99
CA ALA A 123 -41.50 18.41 39.42
C ALA A 123 -41.62 18.79 40.91
N ALA A 124 -40.84 18.16 41.79
CA ALA A 124 -40.56 18.65 43.15
C ALA A 124 -39.25 18.05 43.72
N ALA A 125 -38.27 18.93 43.96
CA ALA A 125 -37.16 18.85 44.92
C ALA A 125 -36.35 17.54 45.13
N ALA A 126 -35.08 17.52 44.69
CA ALA A 126 -33.97 16.85 45.40
C ALA A 126 -32.55 17.31 44.96
N SER A 127 -31.87 18.05 45.85
CA SER A 127 -30.40 18.18 46.06
C SER A 127 -29.39 18.06 44.90
N SER A 128 -28.71 19.16 44.59
CA SER A 128 -27.46 19.18 43.81
C SER A 128 -26.24 18.77 44.65
N VAL A 129 -25.80 17.52 44.53
CA VAL A 129 -24.62 17.00 45.26
C VAL A 129 -23.32 17.40 44.53
N ALA A 130 -22.58 18.36 45.08
CA ALA A 130 -21.32 18.84 44.52
C ALA A 130 -20.22 17.75 44.58
N LYS A 131 -19.76 17.29 43.41
CA LYS A 131 -18.61 16.39 43.24
C LYS A 131 -17.30 17.17 43.23
N TRP A 132 -16.17 16.52 43.53
CA TRP A 132 -14.84 17.14 43.46
C TRP A 132 -14.01 16.59 42.30
N ALA A 133 -13.48 17.47 41.46
CA ALA A 133 -12.59 17.10 40.36
C ALA A 133 -11.18 16.77 40.90
N CYS A 134 -10.62 15.64 40.48
CA CYS A 134 -9.28 15.25 40.90
C CYS A 134 -8.20 16.20 40.35
N PRO A 135 -7.28 16.74 41.17
CA PRO A 135 -6.21 17.62 40.67
C PRO A 135 -5.18 16.90 39.78
N THR A 136 -5.14 15.56 39.81
CA THR A 136 -4.20 14.73 39.02
C THR A 136 -4.78 14.27 37.68
N CYS A 137 -6.05 13.86 37.65
CA CYS A 137 -6.70 13.30 36.44
C CYS A 137 -8.05 13.93 36.08
N THR A 138 -8.46 15.01 36.75
CA THR A 138 -9.71 15.77 36.54
C THR A 138 -11.04 15.03 36.74
N TYR A 139 -11.03 13.72 36.98
CA TYR A 139 -12.24 12.91 37.20
C TYR A 139 -13.08 13.42 38.39
N GLU A 140 -14.40 13.54 38.20
CA GLU A 140 -15.35 13.97 39.22
C GLU A 140 -15.68 12.86 40.22
N ASN A 141 -15.14 12.98 41.42
CA ASN A 141 -15.37 12.02 42.50
C ASN A 141 -16.54 12.46 43.38
N TRP A 142 -17.28 11.49 43.92
CA TRP A 142 -18.32 11.74 44.91
C TRP A 142 -17.76 12.46 46.15
N PRO A 143 -18.50 13.38 46.79
CA PRO A 143 -17.96 14.22 47.86
C PRO A 143 -17.43 13.46 49.09
N LYS A 144 -17.85 12.21 49.32
CA LYS A 144 -17.34 11.33 50.39
C LYS A 144 -16.12 10.49 49.99
N ALA A 145 -15.67 10.54 48.74
CA ALA A 145 -14.52 9.78 48.27
C ALA A 145 -13.22 10.44 48.73
N LEU A 146 -12.47 9.76 49.60
CA LEU A 146 -11.17 10.22 50.14
C LEU A 146 -10.02 10.09 49.13
N LYS A 147 -10.20 9.25 48.12
CA LYS A 147 -9.26 9.00 47.01
C LYS A 147 -10.01 9.00 45.69
N CYS A 148 -9.34 9.39 44.62
CA CYS A 148 -9.94 9.41 43.29
C CYS A 148 -10.16 7.99 42.76
N ALA A 149 -11.38 7.70 42.29
CA ALA A 149 -11.73 6.37 41.76
C ALA A 149 -10.93 5.99 40.49
N MET A 150 -10.47 6.98 39.71
CA MET A 150 -9.70 6.79 38.48
C MET A 150 -8.19 6.62 38.68
N CYS A 151 -7.60 7.15 39.76
CA CYS A 151 -6.13 7.19 39.90
C CYS A 151 -5.59 7.03 41.34
N GLY A 152 -6.45 6.85 42.34
CA GLY A 152 -6.05 6.67 43.74
C GLY A 152 -5.53 7.92 44.47
N ALA A 153 -5.33 9.04 43.78
CA ALA A 153 -4.86 10.30 44.39
C ALA A 153 -5.84 10.83 45.46
N GLY A 154 -5.32 11.26 46.61
CA GLY A 154 -6.12 11.75 47.73
C GLY A 154 -6.83 13.07 47.44
N SER A 155 -7.98 13.30 48.08
CA SER A 155 -8.68 14.59 48.04
C SER A 155 -7.94 15.64 48.87
N ALA A 156 -7.70 16.82 48.30
CA ALA A 156 -7.04 17.93 48.98
C ALA A 156 -8.08 18.94 49.50
N ALA A 157 -8.33 18.92 50.80
CA ALA A 157 -9.10 19.93 51.53
C ALA A 157 -8.15 20.77 52.42
N PRO A 158 -8.43 22.07 52.65
CA PRO A 158 -7.47 23.00 53.26
C PRO A 158 -7.38 22.85 54.78
N ALA A 159 -6.15 22.96 55.32
CA ALA A 159 -5.88 23.03 56.75
C ALA A 159 -5.80 24.50 57.26
N PRO A 160 -6.11 24.77 58.53
CA PRO A 160 -5.98 26.11 59.13
C PRO A 160 -4.51 26.54 59.32
N PRO A 161 -4.24 27.85 59.54
CA PRO A 161 -2.87 28.39 59.52
C PRO A 161 -2.03 27.98 60.74
N ALA A 162 -0.72 27.83 60.53
CA ALA A 162 0.24 27.35 61.52
C ALA A 162 0.91 28.48 62.34
N PRO A 163 1.38 28.19 63.58
CA PRO A 163 2.44 28.93 64.25
C PRO A 163 3.85 28.31 63.96
N PRO A 164 4.95 29.02 64.26
CA PRO A 164 6.24 28.80 63.57
C PRO A 164 7.30 27.97 64.33
N ASN A 165 8.32 27.57 63.58
CA ASN A 165 9.68 27.14 64.00
C ASN A 165 9.85 25.88 64.86
N ALA A 166 10.52 24.87 64.28
CA ALA A 166 11.73 24.31 64.89
C ALA A 166 12.64 23.67 63.81
N ASN A 167 13.95 23.91 63.92
CA ASN A 167 14.95 23.16 63.16
C ASN A 167 14.93 21.68 63.58
N ASN A 168 15.10 20.76 62.63
CA ASN A 168 16.21 19.80 62.82
C ASN A 168 16.74 19.22 61.50
N LYS A 169 18.07 19.06 61.47
CA LYS A 169 18.79 18.38 60.39
C LYS A 169 18.65 16.87 60.58
N HIS A 170 18.49 16.11 59.50
CA HIS A 170 18.99 14.74 59.46
C HIS A 170 19.84 14.53 58.22
N ILE A 171 20.99 13.91 58.43
CA ILE A 171 22.05 13.72 57.44
C ILE A 171 21.71 12.51 56.60
N ALA A 172 21.62 12.68 55.28
CA ALA A 172 21.61 11.57 54.33
C ALA A 172 23.06 11.19 53.97
N GLY A 173 23.34 9.90 53.89
CA GLY A 173 24.69 9.35 53.66
C GLY A 173 25.22 9.57 52.24
N ILE A 174 26.55 9.48 52.10
CA ILE A 174 27.33 9.91 50.93
C ILE A 174 27.27 8.94 49.72
N ASN A 175 26.41 7.92 49.72
CA ASN A 175 26.52 6.75 48.81
C ASN A 175 25.45 6.57 47.72
N ASP A 176 24.61 7.57 47.41
CA ASP A 176 23.62 7.47 46.30
C ASP A 176 23.71 8.61 45.25
N ILE A 177 24.88 9.24 45.14
CA ILE A 177 25.18 10.20 44.07
C ILE A 177 26.05 9.49 43.03
N CYS A 178 25.44 8.96 41.94
CA CYS A 178 26.10 8.88 40.61
C CYS A 178 25.24 8.32 39.45
N ASN A 179 24.13 7.58 39.68
CA ASN A 179 23.58 6.71 38.61
C ASN A 179 22.09 6.90 38.21
N SER A 180 21.46 8.04 38.53
CA SER A 180 20.02 8.27 38.22
C SER A 180 19.70 9.57 37.45
N GLN A 181 20.63 10.54 37.36
CA GLN A 181 20.30 11.88 36.85
C GLN A 181 20.33 12.05 35.32
N ASN A 182 21.00 11.16 34.56
CA ASN A 182 21.08 11.30 33.09
C ASN A 182 19.89 10.68 32.34
N ALA A 183 19.21 9.68 32.88
CA ALA A 183 18.06 9.05 32.23
C ALA A 183 16.80 9.94 32.30
N SER A 184 16.49 10.46 33.49
CA SER A 184 15.25 11.21 33.74
C SER A 184 15.18 12.56 33.03
N LEU A 185 16.33 13.22 32.79
CA LEU A 185 16.38 14.46 32.01
C LEU A 185 16.00 14.22 30.55
N HIS A 186 16.49 13.14 29.93
CA HIS A 186 16.22 12.85 28.52
C HIS A 186 14.76 12.40 28.29
N GLU A 187 14.17 11.63 29.22
CA GLU A 187 12.73 11.32 29.22
C GLU A 187 11.87 12.55 29.50
N ALA A 188 12.21 13.38 30.49
CA ALA A 188 11.48 14.60 30.78
C ALA A 188 11.54 15.61 29.62
N GLU A 189 12.65 15.65 28.88
CA GLU A 189 12.79 16.50 27.70
C GLU A 189 12.05 15.91 26.48
N ALA A 190 12.06 14.59 26.29
CA ALA A 190 11.22 13.90 25.31
C ALA A 190 9.72 14.11 25.60
N ALA A 191 9.30 14.01 26.85
CA ALA A 191 7.93 14.29 27.30
C ALA A 191 7.56 15.78 27.11
N ARG A 192 8.48 16.72 27.36
CA ARG A 192 8.28 18.15 27.07
C ARG A 192 8.21 18.44 25.57
N ARG A 193 9.01 17.76 24.73
CA ARG A 193 8.95 17.85 23.27
C ARG A 193 7.64 17.27 22.74
N SER A 194 7.22 16.11 23.25
CA SER A 194 5.93 15.48 22.96
C SER A 194 4.76 16.37 23.36
N LYS A 195 4.76 16.93 24.58
CA LYS A 195 3.72 17.85 25.06
C LYS A 195 3.68 19.17 24.25
N ARG A 196 4.83 19.74 23.88
CA ARG A 196 4.90 20.88 22.94
C ARG A 196 4.38 20.52 21.55
N ARG A 197 4.62 19.30 21.07
CA ARG A 197 4.15 18.80 19.77
C ARG A 197 2.64 18.55 19.76
N ASN A 198 2.08 17.96 20.82
CA ASN A 198 0.64 17.83 21.00
C ASN A 198 -0.03 19.21 21.06
N ASN A 199 0.45 20.12 21.92
CA ASN A 199 -0.06 21.50 21.97
C ASN A 199 0.00 22.21 20.59
N ASN A 200 1.01 21.91 19.76
CA ASN A 200 1.10 22.45 18.40
C ASN A 200 0.09 21.80 17.44
N ILE A 201 -0.12 20.48 17.51
CA ILE A 201 -1.15 19.76 16.74
C ILE A 201 -2.55 20.21 17.17
N ASP A 202 -2.78 20.43 18.46
CA ASP A 202 -4.03 20.94 19.03
C ASP A 202 -4.29 22.39 18.59
N TRP A 203 -3.24 23.23 18.53
CA TRP A 203 -3.37 24.56 17.94
C TRP A 203 -3.73 24.49 16.44
N ILE A 204 -3.02 23.67 15.67
CA ILE A 204 -3.27 23.50 14.23
C ILE A 204 -4.67 22.88 13.98
N TRP A 205 -5.16 22.02 14.89
CA TRP A 205 -6.53 21.50 14.90
C TRP A 205 -7.56 22.62 15.01
N LEU A 206 -7.46 23.48 16.02
CA LEU A 206 -8.37 24.61 16.18
C LEU A 206 -8.32 25.58 14.99
N GLN A 207 -7.12 25.80 14.43
CA GLN A 207 -6.95 26.60 13.20
C GLN A 207 -7.59 25.93 11.97
N ALA A 208 -7.58 24.59 11.87
CA ALA A 208 -8.31 23.88 10.82
C ALA A 208 -9.82 24.00 11.01
N CYS A 209 -10.34 23.88 12.23
CA CYS A 209 -11.78 24.07 12.52
C CYS A 209 -12.26 25.48 12.13
N LEU A 210 -11.50 26.53 12.48
CA LEU A 210 -11.74 27.90 12.00
C LEU A 210 -11.67 27.99 10.48
N GLY A 211 -10.64 27.40 9.88
CA GLY A 211 -10.43 27.37 8.44
C GLY A 211 -11.60 26.78 7.65
N VAL A 212 -12.27 25.72 8.15
CA VAL A 212 -13.48 25.19 7.50
C VAL A 212 -14.60 26.24 7.45
N VAL A 213 -14.87 26.89 8.58
CA VAL A 213 -15.92 27.93 8.68
C VAL A 213 -15.58 29.11 7.75
N GLU A 214 -14.32 29.54 7.74
CA GLU A 214 -13.84 30.67 6.94
C GLU A 214 -13.63 30.35 5.45
N GLY A 215 -13.60 29.06 5.06
CA GLY A 215 -13.31 28.62 3.68
C GLY A 215 -11.81 28.56 3.35
N SER A 216 -10.94 28.58 4.37
CA SER A 216 -9.49 28.42 4.23
C SER A 216 -9.09 26.95 4.23
N ALA A 217 -9.10 26.33 3.04
CA ALA A 217 -8.60 24.97 2.83
C ALA A 217 -7.15 24.79 3.33
N ARG A 218 -6.31 25.84 3.25
CA ARG A 218 -4.90 25.81 3.68
C ARG A 218 -4.71 25.45 5.16
N CYS A 219 -5.63 25.83 6.03
CA CYS A 219 -5.55 25.49 7.45
C CYS A 219 -5.85 23.99 7.68
N VAL A 220 -6.80 23.45 6.93
CA VAL A 220 -7.13 22.01 6.94
C VAL A 220 -5.99 21.19 6.35
N GLU A 221 -5.42 21.62 5.23
CA GLU A 221 -4.22 21.01 4.65
C GLU A 221 -3.04 21.00 5.62
N ALA A 222 -2.81 22.08 6.36
CA ALA A 222 -1.73 22.15 7.36
C ALA A 222 -1.93 21.12 8.49
N TYR A 223 -3.16 20.93 8.97
CA TYR A 223 -3.50 19.90 9.95
C TYR A 223 -3.28 18.48 9.41
N LEU A 224 -3.76 18.19 8.19
CA LEU A 224 -3.58 16.90 7.52
C LEU A 224 -2.12 16.62 7.11
N ALA A 225 -1.33 17.66 6.86
CA ALA A 225 0.10 17.57 6.59
C ALA A 225 0.90 17.25 7.88
N ALA A 226 0.47 17.81 9.02
CA ALA A 226 1.02 17.52 10.35
C ALA A 226 0.64 16.12 10.89
N GLY A 227 -0.17 15.35 10.17
CA GLY A 227 -0.64 14.02 10.60
C GLY A 227 -1.89 14.05 11.48
N GLY A 228 -2.63 15.17 11.49
CA GLY A 228 -3.88 15.30 12.22
C GLY A 228 -4.96 14.36 11.71
N ASP A 229 -5.69 13.74 12.64
CA ASP A 229 -6.83 12.86 12.35
C ASP A 229 -8.05 13.69 11.91
N PRO A 230 -8.58 13.52 10.68
CA PRO A 230 -9.78 14.21 10.23
C PRO A 230 -11.09 13.71 10.88
N ALA A 231 -11.07 12.55 11.53
CA ALA A 231 -12.17 12.03 12.34
C ALA A 231 -12.16 12.54 13.79
N ARG A 232 -11.12 13.28 14.22
CA ARG A 232 -11.09 13.99 15.51
C ARG A 232 -12.35 14.85 15.67
N ALA A 233 -12.93 14.83 16.86
CA ALA A 233 -14.10 15.60 17.22
C ALA A 233 -13.74 16.71 18.21
N LEU A 234 -14.40 17.86 18.10
CA LEU A 234 -14.22 18.99 19.01
C LEU A 234 -14.64 18.64 20.45
N ALA A 235 -13.74 18.83 21.41
CA ALA A 235 -14.03 18.69 22.82
C ALA A 235 -14.76 19.92 23.39
N PRO A 236 -15.54 19.80 24.48
CA PRO A 236 -16.27 20.95 25.06
C PRO A 236 -15.40 22.16 25.42
N HIS A 237 -14.16 21.92 25.88
CA HIS A 237 -13.20 22.99 26.18
C HIS A 237 -12.62 23.65 24.92
N GLU A 238 -12.51 22.91 23.81
CA GLU A 238 -12.08 23.44 22.51
C GLU A 238 -13.16 24.36 21.91
N VAL A 239 -14.44 23.99 22.04
CA VAL A 239 -15.58 24.83 21.65
C VAL A 239 -15.58 26.15 22.43
N ALA A 240 -15.27 26.11 23.72
CA ALA A 240 -15.13 27.32 24.55
C ALA A 240 -13.94 28.21 24.09
N LEU A 241 -12.81 27.62 23.70
CA LEU A 241 -11.66 28.36 23.15
C LEU A 241 -11.96 28.98 21.77
N LEU A 242 -12.74 28.30 20.94
CA LEU A 242 -13.18 28.81 19.62
C LEU A 242 -14.24 29.92 19.74
N ASN A 243 -14.94 30.01 20.88
CA ASN A 243 -15.87 31.07 21.28
C ASN A 243 -16.86 31.50 20.18
N ARG A 244 -17.41 30.53 19.44
CA ARG A 244 -18.33 30.77 18.31
C ARG A 244 -19.42 29.70 18.25
N ALA A 245 -20.34 29.77 19.23
CA ALA A 245 -21.42 28.80 19.43
C ALA A 245 -22.39 28.64 18.24
N SER A 246 -22.42 29.57 17.27
CA SER A 246 -23.18 29.40 16.03
C SER A 246 -22.55 28.41 15.03
N ALA A 247 -21.25 28.12 15.19
CA ALA A 247 -20.47 27.31 14.26
C ALA A 247 -19.94 26.00 14.86
N PHE A 248 -19.62 25.98 16.16
CA PHE A 248 -18.95 24.87 16.82
C PHE A 248 -19.81 24.29 17.96
N ASP A 249 -20.05 22.98 17.87
CA ASP A 249 -20.71 22.16 18.89
C ASP A 249 -19.74 21.02 19.27
N ALA A 250 -19.81 20.53 20.50
CA ALA A 250 -18.98 19.40 20.93
C ALA A 250 -19.37 18.14 20.14
N GLY A 251 -18.37 17.38 19.67
CA GLY A 251 -18.58 16.25 18.77
C GLY A 251 -18.43 16.58 17.27
N HIS A 252 -18.42 17.86 16.86
CA HIS A 252 -18.17 18.21 15.46
C HIS A 252 -16.75 17.83 15.02
N THR A 253 -16.65 17.10 13.89
CA THR A 253 -15.39 16.85 13.17
C THR A 253 -15.24 17.83 12.00
N LEU A 254 -14.07 17.86 11.34
CA LEU A 254 -13.87 18.70 10.15
C LEU A 254 -14.86 18.36 9.02
N VAL A 255 -15.30 17.10 8.90
CA VAL A 255 -16.35 16.70 7.95
C VAL A 255 -17.70 17.29 8.30
N HIS A 256 -18.11 17.22 9.57
CA HIS A 256 -19.36 17.81 10.03
C HIS A 256 -19.39 19.32 9.76
N LEU A 257 -18.27 20.00 10.04
CA LEU A 257 -18.11 21.42 9.73
C LEU A 257 -18.14 21.68 8.20
N ALA A 258 -17.47 20.86 7.39
CA ALA A 258 -17.40 21.07 5.95
C ALA A 258 -18.77 20.85 5.28
N ILE A 259 -19.56 19.88 5.74
CA ILE A 259 -20.95 19.69 5.32
C ILE A 259 -21.82 20.87 5.76
N ARG A 260 -21.77 21.24 7.05
CA ARG A 260 -22.57 22.35 7.64
C ARG A 260 -22.32 23.70 6.96
N PHE A 261 -21.08 23.98 6.55
CA PHE A 261 -20.68 25.21 5.86
C PHE A 261 -20.53 25.05 4.34
N GLN A 262 -21.04 23.94 3.76
CA GLN A 262 -21.09 23.66 2.31
C GLN A 262 -19.73 23.78 1.59
N ARG A 263 -18.64 23.42 2.26
CA ARG A 263 -17.26 23.44 1.74
C ARG A 263 -16.93 22.15 0.97
N GLN A 264 -17.41 22.03 -0.26
CA GLN A 264 -17.25 20.81 -1.08
C GLN A 264 -15.78 20.49 -1.44
N ASP A 265 -14.96 21.52 -1.61
CA ASP A 265 -13.51 21.46 -1.81
C ASP A 265 -12.78 20.86 -0.59
N ILE A 266 -13.11 21.36 0.60
CA ILE A 266 -12.55 20.85 1.85
C ILE A 266 -13.11 19.45 2.16
N LEU A 267 -14.41 19.22 1.91
CA LEU A 267 -15.06 17.93 2.13
C LEU A 267 -14.46 16.82 1.27
N SER A 268 -14.24 17.05 -0.04
CA SER A 268 -13.57 16.08 -0.91
C SER A 268 -12.14 15.78 -0.44
N THR A 269 -11.40 16.80 0.00
CA THR A 269 -10.06 16.64 0.60
C THR A 269 -10.10 15.78 1.86
N LEU A 270 -11.06 16.01 2.76
CA LEU A 270 -11.23 15.23 4.00
C LEU A 270 -11.69 13.79 3.72
N LEU A 271 -12.65 13.59 2.82
CA LEU A 271 -13.14 12.26 2.46
C LEU A 271 -12.03 11.42 1.81
N SER A 272 -11.17 12.03 0.97
CA SER A 272 -9.97 11.35 0.43
C SER A 272 -8.99 10.83 1.51
N ARG A 273 -9.09 11.36 2.74
CA ARG A 273 -8.33 10.91 3.92
C ARG A 273 -9.13 9.97 4.83
N ILE A 274 -10.46 10.07 4.85
CA ILE A 274 -11.36 9.29 5.73
C ILE A 274 -11.86 7.99 5.08
N SER A 275 -11.78 7.83 3.75
CA SER A 275 -12.08 6.55 3.07
C SER A 275 -11.18 5.37 3.49
N GLY A 276 -10.26 5.59 4.44
CA GLY A 276 -9.64 4.57 5.27
C GLY A 276 -10.18 4.55 6.71
N GLY A 277 -11.50 4.60 6.92
CA GLY A 277 -12.13 4.46 8.26
C GLY A 277 -12.55 3.03 8.60
N GLY A 278 -12.45 2.10 7.66
CA GLY A 278 -12.87 0.71 7.80
C GLY A 278 -11.85 -0.27 7.20
N PRO A 279 -12.21 -1.56 7.01
CA PRO A 279 -11.38 -2.52 6.27
C PRO A 279 -11.14 -1.99 4.85
N GLY A 280 -9.94 -1.47 4.61
CA GLY A 280 -9.61 -0.63 3.45
C GLY A 280 -8.65 0.54 3.74
N LEU A 281 -8.42 0.91 5.00
CA LEU A 281 -7.39 1.91 5.34
C LEU A 281 -5.99 1.49 4.90
N LYS A 282 -5.28 2.38 4.21
CA LYS A 282 -3.86 2.20 3.90
C LYS A 282 -2.98 2.74 5.02
N ARG A 283 -2.10 1.90 5.57
CA ARG A 283 -1.18 2.18 6.69
C ARG A 283 0.29 1.98 6.28
N SER A 284 0.74 2.72 5.28
CA SER A 284 2.18 2.77 4.94
C SER A 284 3.06 3.20 6.13
N PRO A 285 4.36 2.85 6.18
CA PRO A 285 5.29 3.32 7.20
C PRO A 285 5.30 4.86 7.35
N SER A 286 5.13 5.57 6.23
CA SER A 286 5.04 7.03 6.19
C SER A 286 3.82 7.64 6.91
N TYR A 287 2.76 6.85 7.15
CA TYR A 287 1.57 7.29 7.88
C TYR A 287 1.63 6.96 9.37
N ILE A 288 2.27 5.84 9.75
CA ILE A 288 2.45 5.49 11.17
C ILE A 288 3.53 6.38 11.82
N ALA A 289 4.61 6.68 11.10
CA ALA A 289 5.74 7.47 11.61
C ALA A 289 6.02 8.72 10.75
N PRO A 290 5.13 9.72 10.73
CA PRO A 290 5.22 10.88 9.83
C PRO A 290 6.46 11.76 10.05
N ASP A 291 6.96 11.85 11.29
CA ASP A 291 8.17 12.62 11.63
C ASP A 291 9.44 11.97 11.09
N LEU A 292 9.57 10.65 11.23
CA LEU A 292 10.69 9.89 10.65
C LEU A 292 10.63 9.95 9.12
N ALA A 293 9.46 9.81 8.53
CA ALA A 293 9.29 10.00 7.09
C ALA A 293 9.64 11.43 6.63
N SER A 294 9.39 12.44 7.46
CA SER A 294 9.81 13.83 7.22
C SER A 294 11.32 14.03 7.36
N ALA A 295 11.96 13.35 8.31
CA ALA A 295 13.41 13.31 8.44
C ALA A 295 14.08 12.65 7.22
N ILE A 296 13.55 11.51 6.75
CA ILE A 296 14.01 10.83 5.52
C ILE A 296 13.88 11.74 4.30
N ARG A 297 12.71 12.40 4.10
CA ARG A 297 12.53 13.35 2.99
C ARG A 297 13.52 14.52 3.03
N ARG A 298 13.79 15.09 4.21
CA ARG A 298 14.78 16.17 4.39
C ARG A 298 16.20 15.68 4.10
N HIS A 299 16.55 14.48 4.54
CA HIS A 299 17.83 13.86 4.24
C HIS A 299 17.99 13.61 2.73
N MET A 300 17.03 12.96 2.07
CA MET A 300 17.00 12.77 0.62
C MET A 300 17.17 14.10 -0.14
N ALA A 301 16.41 15.14 0.22
CA ALA A 301 16.56 16.47 -0.39
C ALA A 301 17.97 17.05 -0.15
N SER A 302 18.54 16.86 1.04
CA SER A 302 19.92 17.24 1.35
C SER A 302 20.98 16.41 0.64
N CYS A 303 20.61 15.31 -0.04
CA CYS A 303 21.48 14.47 -0.87
C CYS A 303 21.41 14.83 -2.37
N VAL A 304 20.49 15.71 -2.78
CA VAL A 304 20.44 16.23 -4.16
C VAL A 304 21.63 17.16 -4.40
N ARG A 305 22.39 16.88 -5.44
CA ARG A 305 23.55 17.63 -5.94
C ARG A 305 23.31 18.06 -7.38
N HIS A 306 24.20 18.89 -7.89
CA HIS A 306 24.21 19.36 -9.27
C HIS A 306 25.61 19.18 -9.86
N LYS A 307 25.73 18.46 -10.98
CA LYS A 307 27.03 18.28 -11.65
C LYS A 307 27.39 19.54 -12.43
N LYS A 308 28.61 20.04 -12.24
CA LYS A 308 29.17 21.12 -13.07
C LYS A 308 29.76 20.51 -14.34
N GLY A 309 29.68 21.23 -15.47
CA GLY A 309 30.21 20.80 -16.77
C GLY A 309 29.12 20.58 -17.83
N ASN A 310 29.46 19.81 -18.87
CA ASN A 310 28.68 19.71 -20.11
C ASN A 310 27.30 19.04 -19.97
N PHE A 311 27.05 18.31 -18.87
CA PHE A 311 25.75 17.71 -18.56
C PHE A 311 25.30 18.17 -17.15
N PRO A 312 24.63 19.34 -17.04
CA PRO A 312 24.22 19.95 -15.78
C PRO A 312 22.94 19.30 -15.22
N CYS A 313 23.01 17.99 -14.98
CA CYS A 313 21.93 17.19 -14.43
C CYS A 313 22.00 17.18 -12.88
N ARG A 314 20.84 17.20 -12.21
CA ARG A 314 20.73 16.94 -10.78
C ARG A 314 20.92 15.45 -10.52
N TYR A 315 21.54 15.12 -9.40
CA TYR A 315 21.77 13.73 -9.00
C TYR A 315 21.77 13.55 -7.49
N ILE A 316 21.44 12.36 -7.01
CA ILE A 316 21.56 12.00 -5.60
C ILE A 316 22.97 11.44 -5.31
N ASN A 317 23.66 11.95 -4.30
CA ASN A 317 24.99 11.45 -3.91
C ASN A 317 24.91 10.11 -3.15
N GLU A 318 23.92 9.96 -2.26
CA GLU A 318 23.76 8.82 -1.35
C GLU A 318 22.58 7.92 -1.74
N LEU A 319 22.89 6.68 -2.10
CA LEU A 319 21.94 5.72 -2.66
C LEU A 319 21.42 4.75 -1.60
N SER A 320 20.12 4.50 -1.66
CA SER A 320 19.40 3.55 -0.81
C SER A 320 18.46 2.70 -1.67
N THR A 321 18.15 1.50 -1.19
CA THR A 321 17.12 0.59 -1.72
C THR A 321 16.25 0.21 -0.54
N PHE A 322 14.92 0.18 -0.72
CA PHE A 322 13.99 -0.22 0.31
C PHE A 322 13.48 -1.64 0.07
N SER A 323 13.41 -2.40 1.15
CA SER A 323 12.94 -3.79 1.22
C SER A 323 11.99 -3.92 2.41
N LEU A 324 11.07 -4.87 2.36
CA LEU A 324 10.17 -5.16 3.48
C LEU A 324 10.92 -5.96 4.55
N PRO A 325 10.78 -5.62 5.85
CA PRO A 325 11.49 -6.31 6.92
C PRO A 325 11.04 -7.77 7.05
N ALA A 326 12.01 -8.69 7.18
CA ALA A 326 11.77 -10.12 7.41
C ALA A 326 10.95 -10.38 8.69
N GLU A 327 11.04 -9.46 9.66
CA GLU A 327 10.28 -9.44 10.91
C GLU A 327 8.74 -9.43 10.72
N ILE A 328 8.24 -9.22 9.49
CA ILE A 328 6.82 -9.44 9.14
C ILE A 328 6.42 -10.91 9.33
N GLU A 329 7.31 -11.86 9.02
CA GLU A 329 7.03 -13.30 9.10
C GLU A 329 6.83 -13.79 10.55
N GLU A 330 7.35 -13.05 11.54
CA GLU A 330 7.15 -13.32 12.97
C GLU A 330 5.74 -12.97 13.46
N LEU A 331 4.99 -12.13 12.74
CA LEU A 331 3.66 -11.69 13.14
C LEU A 331 2.65 -12.85 13.00
N PRO A 332 1.58 -12.92 13.82
CA PRO A 332 0.53 -13.90 13.63
C PRO A 332 -0.12 -13.75 12.24
N GLY A 333 -0.47 -14.86 11.58
CA GLY A 333 -0.95 -14.85 10.18
C GLY A 333 -2.10 -13.87 9.89
N ALA A 334 -3.09 -13.75 10.79
CA ALA A 334 -4.17 -12.76 10.64
C ALA A 334 -3.67 -11.30 10.65
N ILE A 335 -2.60 -11.01 11.39
CA ILE A 335 -1.96 -9.69 11.44
C ILE A 335 -1.09 -9.47 10.20
N GLN A 336 -0.43 -10.51 9.66
CA GLN A 336 0.25 -10.44 8.36
C GLN A 336 -0.74 -10.12 7.22
N GLU A 337 -1.87 -10.83 7.17
CA GLU A 337 -2.93 -10.60 6.17
C GLU A 337 -3.48 -9.17 6.24
N GLN A 338 -3.71 -8.66 7.46
CA GLN A 338 -4.11 -7.28 7.69
C GLN A 338 -3.02 -6.31 7.23
N LEU A 339 -1.77 -6.47 7.67
CA LEU A 339 -0.63 -5.64 7.29
C LEU A 339 -0.50 -5.54 5.77
N PHE A 340 -0.53 -6.68 5.06
CA PHE A 340 -0.49 -6.67 3.60
C PHE A 340 -1.73 -6.04 2.96
N SER A 341 -2.92 -6.11 3.57
CA SER A 341 -4.11 -5.40 3.09
C SER A 341 -4.00 -3.88 3.21
N GLU A 342 -3.35 -3.40 4.29
CA GLU A 342 -3.17 -1.99 4.59
C GLU A 342 -1.92 -1.40 3.89
N LEU A 343 -0.94 -2.23 3.49
CA LEU A 343 0.30 -1.79 2.83
C LEU A 343 0.25 -1.87 1.30
N LEU A 344 -0.27 -2.98 0.75
CA LEU A 344 -0.10 -3.30 -0.67
C LEU A 344 -1.20 -2.73 -1.55
N ASP A 345 -0.87 -2.48 -2.80
CA ASP A 345 -1.84 -2.29 -3.87
C ASP A 345 -2.24 -3.66 -4.43
N ARG A 346 -3.33 -4.23 -3.91
CA ARG A 346 -3.79 -5.57 -4.31
C ARG A 346 -4.28 -5.60 -5.76
N ASP A 347 -4.85 -4.51 -6.26
CA ASP A 347 -5.31 -4.40 -7.65
C ASP A 347 -4.12 -4.36 -8.61
N ALA A 348 -3.09 -3.57 -8.29
CA ALA A 348 -1.85 -3.54 -9.08
C ALA A 348 -1.12 -4.88 -9.00
N GLN A 349 -0.99 -5.49 -7.82
CA GLN A 349 -0.39 -6.83 -7.66
C GLN A 349 -1.12 -7.86 -8.53
N GLN A 350 -2.45 -7.96 -8.42
CA GLN A 350 -3.24 -8.90 -9.20
C GLN A 350 -3.14 -8.63 -10.70
N THR A 351 -3.11 -7.36 -11.13
CA THR A 351 -2.99 -7.00 -12.56
C THR A 351 -1.61 -7.37 -13.13
N LEU A 352 -0.53 -7.28 -12.34
CA LEU A 352 0.83 -7.64 -12.77
C LEU A 352 1.12 -9.15 -12.67
N GLU A 353 0.36 -9.89 -11.86
CA GLU A 353 0.45 -11.36 -11.72
C GLU A 353 -0.59 -12.12 -12.57
N ALA A 354 -1.55 -11.43 -13.19
CA ALA A 354 -2.53 -12.02 -14.10
C ALA A 354 -1.88 -12.45 -15.43
N GLU A 355 -2.49 -13.40 -16.14
CA GLU A 355 -1.95 -13.89 -17.42
C GLU A 355 -2.05 -12.84 -18.55
N PRO A 356 -0.97 -12.61 -19.33
CA PRO A 356 0.39 -13.12 -19.15
C PRO A 356 1.15 -12.42 -18.00
N PRO A 357 1.77 -13.16 -17.08
CA PRO A 357 2.29 -12.61 -15.83
C PRO A 357 3.57 -11.78 -16.04
N LEU A 358 3.52 -10.51 -15.63
CA LEU A 358 4.60 -9.53 -15.80
C LEU A 358 5.60 -9.54 -14.64
N ILE A 359 5.14 -9.93 -13.45
CA ILE A 359 5.98 -10.13 -12.26
C ILE A 359 5.74 -11.52 -11.67
N ASN A 360 6.68 -12.00 -10.85
CA ASN A 360 6.54 -13.20 -10.03
C ASN A 360 6.21 -14.50 -10.78
N TRP A 361 6.43 -14.55 -12.10
CA TRP A 361 6.16 -15.71 -12.96
C TRP A 361 7.15 -16.86 -12.78
N SER A 362 8.41 -16.57 -12.43
CA SER A 362 9.43 -17.61 -12.20
C SER A 362 9.37 -18.14 -10.77
N HIS A 363 9.12 -19.44 -10.63
CA HIS A 363 9.21 -20.14 -9.35
C HIS A 363 10.64 -20.12 -8.77
N GLU A 364 11.67 -20.20 -9.62
CA GLU A 364 13.07 -20.10 -9.17
C GLU A 364 13.33 -18.74 -8.52
N LEU A 365 12.96 -17.64 -9.20
CA LEU A 365 13.19 -16.30 -8.65
C LEU A 365 12.37 -16.06 -7.38
N THR A 366 11.07 -16.39 -7.40
CA THR A 366 10.15 -16.04 -6.32
C THR A 366 10.28 -16.89 -5.07
N VAL A 367 10.37 -18.22 -5.23
CA VAL A 367 10.34 -19.18 -4.12
C VAL A 367 11.75 -19.64 -3.77
N THR A 368 12.52 -20.11 -4.75
CA THR A 368 13.86 -20.68 -4.49
C THR A 368 14.88 -19.61 -4.10
N LEU A 369 14.82 -18.43 -4.72
CA LEU A 369 15.72 -17.28 -4.48
C LEU A 369 15.06 -16.15 -3.69
N GLY A 370 13.89 -16.38 -3.08
CA GLY A 370 13.20 -15.43 -2.19
C GLY A 370 12.87 -14.06 -2.80
N SER A 371 12.96 -13.89 -4.12
CA SER A 371 12.92 -12.59 -4.80
C SER A 371 11.50 -12.19 -5.24
N ARG A 372 10.48 -12.59 -4.45
CA ARG A 372 9.09 -12.21 -4.72
C ARG A 372 8.89 -10.70 -4.53
N LEU A 373 8.29 -10.07 -5.52
CA LEU A 373 8.02 -8.63 -5.54
C LEU A 373 6.61 -8.29 -5.05
N TYR A 374 6.53 -7.26 -4.22
CA TYR A 374 5.30 -6.74 -3.62
C TYR A 374 5.04 -5.30 -4.08
N ALA A 375 3.87 -5.04 -4.64
CA ALA A 375 3.42 -3.73 -5.08
C ALA A 375 2.94 -2.89 -3.90
N LEU A 376 3.73 -1.90 -3.50
CA LEU A 376 3.36 -0.96 -2.43
C LEU A 376 2.30 0.02 -2.93
N TRP A 377 1.27 0.24 -2.11
CA TRP A 377 0.28 1.29 -2.36
C TRP A 377 0.90 2.69 -2.23
N ASN A 378 0.45 3.62 -3.06
CA ASN A 378 0.74 5.05 -2.91
C ASN A 378 -0.44 5.94 -3.31
N ARG A 379 -0.27 7.26 -3.15
CA ARG A 379 -1.33 8.24 -3.39
C ARG A 379 -1.53 8.46 -4.90
N SER A 380 -2.72 8.16 -5.39
CA SER A 380 -3.12 8.33 -6.80
C SER A 380 -3.40 9.80 -7.20
N ALA A 381 -2.63 10.76 -6.66
CA ALA A 381 -2.82 12.19 -6.82
C ALA A 381 -2.00 12.81 -7.98
N GLY A 382 -1.66 12.01 -9.01
CA GLY A 382 -0.88 12.46 -10.18
C GLY A 382 0.63 12.64 -9.97
N ASP A 383 1.14 12.33 -8.78
CA ASP A 383 2.57 12.31 -8.42
C ASP A 383 3.11 10.87 -8.18
N CYS A 384 2.39 9.84 -8.66
CA CYS A 384 2.68 8.42 -8.38
C CYS A 384 4.06 7.94 -8.83
N LEU A 385 4.63 8.48 -9.92
CA LEU A 385 5.99 8.10 -10.37
C LEU A 385 7.09 8.56 -9.39
N PRO A 386 7.21 9.86 -9.02
CA PRO A 386 8.10 10.29 -7.95
C PRO A 386 7.86 9.57 -6.62
N ASP A 387 6.60 9.31 -6.24
CA ASP A 387 6.28 8.57 -5.04
C ASP A 387 6.79 7.12 -5.08
N ALA A 388 6.56 6.40 -6.18
CA ALA A 388 7.00 5.02 -6.34
C ALA A 388 8.54 4.89 -6.36
N VAL A 389 9.25 5.82 -7.02
CA VAL A 389 10.73 5.86 -6.97
C VAL A 389 11.23 6.18 -5.56
N CYS A 390 10.58 7.11 -4.86
CA CYS A 390 10.94 7.47 -3.48
C CYS A 390 10.66 6.32 -2.49
N GLN A 391 9.57 5.58 -2.71
CA GLN A 391 9.27 4.35 -1.94
C GLN A 391 10.29 3.25 -2.21
N ALA A 392 10.59 2.93 -3.47
CA ALA A 392 11.55 1.88 -3.83
C ALA A 392 12.99 2.17 -3.35
N ALA A 393 13.35 3.44 -3.13
CA ALA A 393 14.65 3.84 -2.60
C ALA A 393 14.68 4.04 -1.07
N TYR A 394 13.62 4.60 -0.48
CA TYR A 394 13.64 5.14 0.88
C TYR A 394 12.40 4.79 1.75
N GLY A 395 11.42 4.04 1.24
CA GLY A 395 10.20 3.67 1.98
C GLY A 395 9.21 4.82 2.22
N VAL A 396 9.35 5.96 1.54
CA VAL A 396 8.52 7.16 1.76
C VAL A 396 8.00 7.78 0.46
N PHE A 397 6.92 8.54 0.54
CA PHE A 397 6.38 9.33 -0.58
C PHE A 397 7.19 10.62 -0.80
N ASP A 398 7.23 11.16 -2.03
CA ASP A 398 7.79 12.48 -2.36
C ASP A 398 6.83 13.63 -2.00
N ARG A 399 6.36 13.65 -0.74
CA ARG A 399 5.31 14.59 -0.26
C ARG A 399 5.71 16.08 -0.33
N HIS A 400 6.99 16.37 -0.58
CA HIS A 400 7.52 17.73 -0.76
C HIS A 400 8.02 18.01 -2.18
N ASN A 401 7.74 17.11 -3.14
CA ASN A 401 8.11 17.24 -4.54
C ASN A 401 9.61 17.49 -4.77
N ALA A 402 10.48 16.97 -3.89
CA ALA A 402 11.92 17.18 -3.96
C ALA A 402 12.54 16.38 -5.11
N LEU A 403 12.05 15.15 -5.33
CA LEU A 403 12.46 14.32 -6.47
C LEU A 403 11.81 14.83 -7.77
N ARG A 404 10.53 15.25 -7.72
CA ARG A 404 9.87 15.90 -8.89
C ARG A 404 10.56 17.21 -9.29
N ALA A 405 11.00 18.03 -8.33
CA ALA A 405 11.78 19.24 -8.60
C ALA A 405 13.15 18.92 -9.19
N ALA A 406 13.87 17.92 -8.67
CA ALA A 406 15.15 17.48 -9.24
C ALA A 406 15.00 16.99 -10.69
N LEU A 407 13.94 16.23 -11.00
CA LEU A 407 13.55 15.82 -12.35
C LEU A 407 13.31 17.03 -13.28
N ALA A 408 12.48 18.00 -12.84
CA ALA A 408 12.14 19.17 -13.62
C ALA A 408 13.36 20.09 -13.86
N ASP A 409 14.21 20.24 -12.86
CA ASP A 409 15.47 20.99 -12.97
C ASP A 409 16.45 20.30 -13.92
N SER A 410 16.59 18.97 -13.87
CA SER A 410 17.43 18.22 -14.81
C SER A 410 16.97 18.38 -16.26
N LEU A 411 15.66 18.25 -16.53
CA LEU A 411 15.09 18.48 -17.87
C LEU A 411 15.33 19.90 -18.38
N HIS A 412 15.30 20.90 -17.50
CA HIS A 412 15.49 22.29 -17.89
C HIS A 412 16.97 22.62 -18.17
N HIS A 413 17.88 22.29 -17.26
CA HIS A 413 19.29 22.67 -17.37
C HIS A 413 20.03 21.79 -18.39
N ALA A 414 19.78 20.47 -18.39
CA ALA A 414 20.41 19.53 -19.30
C ALA A 414 19.56 19.23 -20.56
N HIS A 415 18.68 20.17 -20.94
CA HIS A 415 17.70 20.00 -22.03
C HIS A 415 18.33 19.47 -23.33
N ARG A 416 19.51 19.94 -23.74
CA ARG A 416 20.15 19.56 -25.01
C ARG A 416 20.45 18.06 -25.06
N SER A 417 21.02 17.49 -24.00
CA SER A 417 21.38 16.07 -23.95
C SER A 417 20.14 15.18 -23.90
N PHE A 418 19.14 15.54 -23.08
CA PHE A 418 17.89 14.79 -23.01
C PHE A 418 17.04 14.92 -24.28
N TYR A 419 16.93 16.11 -24.89
CA TYR A 419 16.20 16.32 -26.14
C TYR A 419 16.81 15.53 -27.29
N ASN A 420 18.14 15.57 -27.45
CA ASN A 420 18.82 14.81 -28.50
C ASN A 420 18.58 13.29 -28.36
N ARG A 421 18.61 12.77 -27.13
CA ARG A 421 18.35 11.36 -26.86
C ARG A 421 16.88 10.98 -27.10
N TRP A 422 15.97 11.82 -26.63
CA TRP A 422 14.52 11.68 -26.79
C TRP A 422 14.10 11.75 -28.27
N VAL A 423 14.59 12.73 -29.03
CA VAL A 423 14.16 12.95 -30.43
C VAL A 423 14.63 11.81 -31.35
N SER A 424 15.81 11.23 -31.11
CA SER A 424 16.25 10.02 -31.81
C SER A 424 15.34 8.83 -31.50
N TRP A 425 14.99 8.63 -30.23
CA TRP A 425 14.07 7.57 -29.80
C TRP A 425 12.66 7.72 -30.40
N GLU A 426 12.05 8.91 -30.33
CA GLU A 426 10.73 9.17 -30.90
C GLU A 426 10.71 8.94 -32.41
N ARG A 427 11.77 9.32 -33.13
CA ARG A 427 11.88 9.08 -34.58
C ARG A 427 11.93 7.58 -34.91
N VAL A 428 12.62 6.77 -34.11
CA VAL A 428 12.61 5.29 -34.24
C VAL A 428 11.22 4.72 -33.91
N GLN A 429 10.62 5.13 -32.79
CA GLN A 429 9.29 4.67 -32.37
C GLN A 429 8.19 5.05 -33.36
N ALA A 430 8.27 6.23 -33.97
CA ALA A 430 7.36 6.67 -35.03
C ALA A 430 7.56 5.88 -36.33
N ALA A 431 8.81 5.61 -36.72
CA ALA A 431 9.11 4.83 -37.93
C ALA A 431 8.55 3.39 -37.84
N LEU A 432 8.57 2.77 -36.65
CA LEU A 432 7.91 1.48 -36.39
C LEU A 432 6.38 1.52 -36.58
N LEU A 433 5.78 2.71 -36.46
CA LEU A 433 4.36 2.98 -36.72
C LEU A 433 4.12 3.57 -38.13
N GLN A 434 5.12 3.49 -39.02
CA GLN A 434 5.10 4.05 -40.38
C GLN A 434 4.81 5.56 -40.42
N TYR A 435 5.21 6.28 -39.37
CA TYR A 435 5.01 7.71 -39.19
C TYR A 435 6.35 8.45 -39.09
N ALA A 436 6.40 9.69 -39.57
CA ALA A 436 7.59 10.54 -39.57
C ALA A 436 7.24 11.93 -39.04
N PRO A 437 7.45 12.22 -37.74
CA PRO A 437 7.12 13.52 -37.17
C PRO A 437 8.09 14.61 -37.65
N ASP A 438 7.56 15.81 -37.86
CA ASP A 438 8.36 16.99 -38.21
C ASP A 438 9.00 17.64 -36.96
N ASP A 439 10.00 18.50 -37.17
CA ASP A 439 10.72 19.14 -36.06
C ASP A 439 9.85 20.14 -35.27
N ALA A 440 8.77 20.68 -35.82
CA ALA A 440 7.85 21.54 -35.09
C ALA A 440 6.96 20.72 -34.14
N GLN A 441 6.44 19.57 -34.59
CA GLN A 441 5.73 18.59 -33.76
C GLN A 441 6.61 18.09 -32.61
N LEU A 442 7.85 17.70 -32.91
CA LEU A 442 8.82 17.24 -31.91
C LEU A 442 9.17 18.34 -30.90
N ARG A 443 9.38 19.58 -31.33
CA ARG A 443 9.59 20.72 -30.41
C ARG A 443 8.34 21.02 -29.56
N ALA A 444 7.14 20.87 -30.11
CA ALA A 444 5.89 21.09 -29.38
C ALA A 444 5.64 20.02 -28.31
N GLU A 445 5.88 18.74 -28.62
CA GLU A 445 5.78 17.65 -27.64
C GLU A 445 6.84 17.77 -26.55
N TRP A 446 8.10 18.06 -26.91
CA TRP A 446 9.14 18.36 -25.92
C TRP A 446 8.73 19.48 -24.94
N GLY A 447 8.11 20.55 -25.45
CA GLY A 447 7.55 21.62 -24.64
C GLY A 447 6.48 21.13 -23.66
N ARG A 448 5.58 20.23 -24.08
CA ARG A 448 4.57 19.60 -23.22
C ARG A 448 5.21 18.75 -22.13
N LEU A 449 6.20 17.92 -22.47
CA LEU A 449 6.90 17.06 -21.52
C LEU A 449 7.63 17.88 -20.44
N VAL A 450 8.42 18.89 -20.83
CA VAL A 450 9.11 19.78 -19.88
C VAL A 450 8.11 20.56 -18.99
N ALA A 451 6.94 20.94 -19.52
CA ALA A 451 5.88 21.59 -18.76
C ALA A 451 5.11 20.64 -17.82
N ALA A 452 5.10 19.33 -18.10
CA ALA A 452 4.52 18.33 -17.21
C ALA A 452 5.43 18.06 -15.99
N ALA A 453 6.74 17.94 -16.19
CA ALA A 453 7.70 17.78 -15.09
C ALA A 453 7.56 18.88 -14.02
N LYS A 454 7.41 20.15 -14.45
CA LYS A 454 7.32 21.34 -13.59
C LYS A 454 6.00 21.48 -12.80
N ARG A 455 4.91 20.83 -13.23
CA ARG A 455 3.58 20.99 -12.61
C ARG A 455 3.24 19.75 -11.78
N PRO A 456 3.16 19.82 -10.43
CA PRO A 456 2.69 18.71 -9.60
C PRO A 456 1.34 18.17 -10.04
N GLY A 457 1.10 16.88 -9.86
CA GLY A 457 -0.17 16.23 -10.21
C GLY A 457 -0.42 16.01 -11.72
N THR A 458 0.40 16.53 -12.64
CA THR A 458 0.24 16.19 -14.07
C THR A 458 0.88 14.85 -14.40
N PRO A 459 0.26 14.00 -15.25
CA PRO A 459 0.84 12.73 -15.68
C PRO A 459 2.25 12.86 -16.25
N LEU A 460 3.09 11.87 -15.98
CA LEU A 460 4.48 11.81 -16.43
C LEU A 460 4.67 10.63 -17.39
N HIS A 461 5.41 10.88 -18.47
CA HIS A 461 5.70 9.96 -19.58
C HIS A 461 7.08 9.28 -19.43
N GLN A 462 7.39 8.28 -20.27
CA GLN A 462 8.63 7.48 -20.27
C GLN A 462 9.92 8.31 -20.08
N LEU A 463 10.03 9.46 -20.75
CA LEU A 463 11.15 10.40 -20.62
C LEU A 463 11.45 10.77 -19.15
N HIS A 464 10.42 10.88 -18.31
CA HIS A 464 10.58 11.24 -16.91
C HIS A 464 11.13 10.07 -16.08
N VAL A 465 10.81 8.81 -16.45
CA VAL A 465 11.44 7.62 -15.87
C VAL A 465 12.93 7.60 -16.24
N PHE A 466 13.26 7.87 -17.51
CA PHE A 466 14.64 7.99 -17.99
C PHE A 466 15.42 9.08 -17.24
N VAL A 467 14.86 10.29 -17.11
CA VAL A 467 15.52 11.38 -16.36
C VAL A 467 15.62 11.02 -14.86
N LEU A 468 14.63 10.35 -14.27
CA LEU A 468 14.71 9.87 -12.89
C LEU A 468 15.82 8.83 -12.70
N ALA A 469 16.08 7.94 -13.66
CA ALA A 469 17.24 7.04 -13.60
C ALA A 469 18.58 7.82 -13.52
N HIS A 470 18.69 8.95 -14.24
CA HIS A 470 19.86 9.84 -14.15
C HIS A 470 19.95 10.58 -12.82
N VAL A 471 18.82 11.05 -12.27
CA VAL A 471 18.76 11.69 -10.95
C VAL A 471 19.11 10.70 -9.84
N MET A 472 18.61 9.48 -9.91
CA MET A 472 18.91 8.40 -8.97
C MET A 472 20.28 7.75 -9.20
N ARG A 473 21.00 8.10 -10.28
CA ARG A 473 22.29 7.49 -10.71
C ARG A 473 22.25 5.96 -10.71
N ARG A 474 21.12 5.38 -11.11
CA ARG A 474 20.93 3.92 -11.15
C ARG A 474 19.82 3.55 -12.13
N PRO A 475 19.88 2.37 -12.76
CA PRO A 475 18.80 1.87 -13.60
C PRO A 475 17.44 1.83 -12.89
N ILE A 476 16.37 1.99 -13.67
CA ILE A 476 14.99 1.73 -13.22
C ILE A 476 14.40 0.68 -14.16
N ILE A 477 13.87 -0.41 -13.60
CA ILE A 477 13.14 -1.45 -14.33
C ILE A 477 11.65 -1.23 -14.07
N VAL A 478 10.85 -1.21 -15.13
CA VAL A 478 9.39 -1.09 -15.05
C VAL A 478 8.77 -2.36 -15.64
N TYR A 479 7.98 -3.07 -14.84
CA TYR A 479 7.07 -4.11 -15.30
C TYR A 479 5.67 -3.51 -15.39
N GLY A 480 4.94 -3.67 -16.50
CA GLY A 480 3.65 -3.02 -16.61
C GLY A 480 2.88 -3.31 -17.88
N VAL A 481 1.56 -3.14 -17.81
CA VAL A 481 0.67 -3.50 -18.92
C VAL A 481 0.89 -2.61 -20.14
N ASP A 482 1.07 -3.22 -21.31
CA ASP A 482 1.25 -2.51 -22.59
C ASP A 482 -0.01 -1.75 -23.05
N VAL A 483 -1.18 -2.07 -22.49
CA VAL A 483 -2.47 -1.41 -22.80
C VAL A 483 -3.14 -0.94 -21.52
N VAL A 484 -3.56 0.32 -21.48
CA VAL A 484 -4.40 0.86 -20.41
C VAL A 484 -5.86 0.71 -20.81
N ASN A 485 -6.61 -0.07 -20.04
CA ASN A 485 -8.04 -0.24 -20.24
C ASN A 485 -8.85 0.72 -19.38
N SER A 486 -10.03 1.12 -19.87
CA SER A 486 -11.04 1.88 -19.15
C SER A 486 -11.66 1.04 -18.04
N PHE A 487 -12.43 1.66 -17.14
CA PHE A 487 -13.22 0.93 -16.14
C PHE A 487 -14.28 0.00 -16.75
N ARG A 488 -14.57 0.13 -18.06
CA ARG A 488 -15.46 -0.74 -18.84
C ARG A 488 -14.71 -1.87 -19.57
N GLY A 489 -13.38 -1.91 -19.47
CA GLY A 489 -12.52 -2.87 -20.17
C GLY A 489 -12.07 -2.45 -21.58
N GLU A 490 -12.45 -1.25 -22.04
CA GLU A 490 -12.10 -0.76 -23.38
C GLU A 490 -10.65 -0.23 -23.41
N ALA A 491 -9.87 -0.56 -24.44
CA ALA A 491 -8.51 -0.06 -24.58
C ALA A 491 -8.50 1.48 -24.79
N LEU A 492 -8.02 2.23 -23.80
CA LEU A 492 -7.84 3.69 -23.87
C LEU A 492 -6.58 4.09 -24.64
N GLY A 493 -5.59 3.20 -24.69
CA GLY A 493 -4.35 3.40 -25.46
C GLY A 493 -3.21 2.53 -24.96
N TYR A 494 -2.13 2.51 -25.74
CA TYR A 494 -0.91 1.77 -25.40
C TYR A 494 -0.08 2.51 -24.35
N ALA A 495 0.27 1.82 -23.26
CA ALA A 495 1.22 2.27 -22.27
C ALA A 495 2.53 1.50 -22.42
N LYS A 496 3.40 1.99 -23.31
CA LYS A 496 4.74 1.44 -23.55
C LYS A 496 5.72 1.62 -22.38
N PHE A 497 5.28 1.64 -21.13
CA PHE A 497 6.14 1.92 -19.97
C PHE A 497 7.04 0.74 -19.58
N GLN A 498 6.64 -0.50 -19.89
CA GLN A 498 7.44 -1.69 -19.62
C GLN A 498 8.83 -1.58 -20.25
N GLY A 499 9.87 -1.90 -19.49
CA GLY A 499 11.25 -1.88 -19.98
C GLY A 499 12.30 -1.44 -18.95
N ILE A 500 13.52 -1.32 -19.47
CA ILE A 500 14.72 -0.98 -18.71
C ILE A 500 15.14 0.46 -19.06
N TYR A 501 15.24 1.31 -18.04
CA TYR A 501 15.64 2.72 -18.17
C TYR A 501 17.03 2.90 -17.58
N LEU A 502 18.03 3.07 -18.45
CA LEU A 502 19.43 3.19 -18.06
C LEU A 502 19.86 4.67 -17.99
N PRO A 503 20.75 5.07 -17.06
CA PRO A 503 21.23 6.45 -16.95
C PRO A 503 22.34 6.80 -17.97
N LEU A 504 22.04 6.61 -19.26
CA LEU A 504 22.95 6.57 -20.41
C LEU A 504 23.73 7.86 -20.73
N LEU A 505 23.38 8.99 -20.10
CA LEU A 505 24.09 10.27 -20.23
C LEU A 505 25.13 10.49 -19.11
N TRP A 506 25.33 9.50 -18.24
CA TRP A 506 26.46 9.43 -17.30
C TRP A 506 27.55 8.46 -17.80
N GLU A 507 28.70 8.48 -17.14
CA GLU A 507 29.65 7.36 -17.23
C GLU A 507 29.14 6.20 -16.34
N PRO A 508 29.28 4.92 -16.76
CA PRO A 508 28.82 3.78 -15.97
C PRO A 508 29.37 3.74 -14.54
N GLU A 509 30.64 4.13 -14.34
CA GLU A 509 31.34 4.13 -13.06
C GLU A 509 30.79 5.19 -12.08
N PHE A 510 30.08 6.19 -12.60
CA PHE A 510 29.40 7.19 -11.78
C PHE A 510 28.06 6.69 -11.24
N CYS A 511 27.55 5.57 -11.75
CA CYS A 511 26.22 5.03 -11.45
C CYS A 511 26.29 3.71 -10.65
N SER A 512 25.23 3.41 -9.90
CA SER A 512 25.06 2.09 -9.29
C SER A 512 24.50 1.11 -10.30
N ARG A 513 25.08 -0.10 -10.33
CA ARG A 513 24.60 -1.26 -11.10
C ARG A 513 23.40 -1.98 -10.48
N SER A 514 22.93 -1.54 -9.30
CA SER A 514 21.74 -2.06 -8.64
C SER A 514 20.51 -1.26 -9.10
N PRO A 515 19.49 -1.88 -9.74
CA PRO A 515 18.31 -1.15 -10.21
C PRO A 515 17.34 -0.78 -9.07
N LEU A 516 16.40 0.12 -9.37
CA LEU A 516 15.10 0.20 -8.69
C LEU A 516 14.02 -0.49 -9.54
N CYS A 517 12.95 -0.95 -8.91
CA CYS A 517 11.87 -1.68 -9.58
C CYS A 517 10.50 -1.00 -9.35
N LEU A 518 9.73 -0.82 -10.43
CA LEU A 518 8.42 -0.20 -10.42
C LEU A 518 7.40 -1.08 -11.18
N GLY A 519 6.17 -1.09 -10.71
CA GLY A 519 5.01 -1.62 -11.41
C GLY A 519 4.25 -0.49 -12.10
N TYR A 520 3.71 -0.72 -13.29
CA TYR A 520 2.81 0.22 -13.97
C TYR A 520 1.49 -0.45 -14.38
N THR A 521 0.37 0.07 -13.87
CA THR A 521 -0.98 -0.46 -14.11
C THR A 521 -2.00 0.69 -14.22
N ARG A 522 -2.95 0.63 -15.16
CA ARG A 522 -4.11 1.56 -15.25
C ARG A 522 -3.77 3.07 -15.13
N GLY A 523 -2.60 3.52 -15.63
CA GLY A 523 -2.17 4.93 -15.49
C GLY A 523 -1.45 5.28 -14.18
N HIS A 524 -1.06 4.29 -13.39
CA HIS A 524 -0.53 4.42 -12.04
C HIS A 524 0.81 3.69 -11.89
N PHE A 525 1.74 4.28 -11.13
CA PHE A 525 3.00 3.67 -10.76
C PHE A 525 2.98 3.21 -9.30
N SER A 526 3.44 2.00 -9.04
CA SER A 526 3.60 1.43 -7.70
C SER A 526 5.04 0.97 -7.50
N ALA A 527 5.59 1.08 -6.30
CA ALA A 527 6.92 0.55 -6.01
C ALA A 527 6.86 -0.97 -5.91
N LEU A 528 7.77 -1.68 -6.58
CA LEU A 528 7.89 -3.13 -6.46
C LEU A 528 9.12 -3.43 -5.61
N VAL A 529 8.92 -4.06 -4.46
CA VAL A 529 9.97 -4.29 -3.46
C VAL A 529 10.00 -5.74 -3.00
N PRO A 530 11.18 -6.30 -2.69
CA PRO A 530 11.29 -7.62 -2.10
C PRO A 530 10.92 -7.62 -0.61
N LEU A 531 10.65 -8.81 -0.08
CA LEU A 531 10.75 -9.10 1.35
C LEU A 531 12.20 -9.53 1.64
N GLU A 532 12.79 -9.03 2.72
CA GLU A 532 14.10 -9.52 3.19
C GLU A 532 13.96 -10.98 3.62
N PRO A 533 14.91 -11.86 3.27
CA PRO A 533 14.83 -13.28 3.64
C PRO A 533 14.97 -13.43 5.16
N TYR A 534 14.19 -14.34 5.75
CA TYR A 534 14.23 -14.56 7.20
C TYR A 534 15.51 -15.27 7.63
N SER A 535 16.50 -14.47 8.04
CA SER A 535 17.75 -14.98 8.59
C SER A 535 17.56 -15.34 10.07
N HIS A 536 17.59 -16.64 10.39
CA HIS A 536 17.60 -17.15 11.77
C HIS A 536 18.81 -16.66 12.61
N ARG A 537 19.75 -15.89 12.03
CA ARG A 537 20.99 -15.41 12.66
C ARG A 537 20.79 -14.14 13.50
N HIS A 538 19.80 -14.13 14.38
CA HIS A 538 19.81 -13.30 15.59
C HIS A 538 20.78 -13.84 16.67
N THR A 539 21.86 -14.52 16.26
CA THR A 539 23.03 -14.79 17.08
C THR A 539 23.84 -13.50 17.22
N TYR A 540 23.51 -12.73 18.25
CA TYR A 540 24.45 -11.79 18.84
C TYR A 540 25.75 -12.54 19.20
N ILE A 541 26.90 -11.88 19.00
CA ILE A 541 28.28 -12.33 19.27
C ILE A 541 28.98 -13.03 18.08
N CYS A 542 30.23 -12.60 17.81
CA CYS A 542 31.20 -13.08 16.81
C CYS A 542 30.85 -12.88 15.32
N ARG A 543 31.23 -11.70 14.80
CA ARG A 543 31.35 -11.42 13.35
C ARG A 543 32.77 -11.75 12.87
N GLU A 544 33.09 -13.04 12.76
CA GLU A 544 34.23 -13.48 11.95
C GLU A 544 33.83 -13.52 10.46
N GLN A 545 34.82 -13.36 9.57
CA GLN A 545 34.59 -13.10 8.16
C GLN A 545 34.08 -14.35 7.41
N GLN A 546 32.78 -14.38 7.10
CA GLN A 546 32.30 -15.03 5.88
C GLN A 546 32.12 -13.96 4.82
N GLU A 547 33.09 -13.88 3.91
CA GLU A 547 32.90 -13.26 2.60
C GLU A 547 31.91 -14.11 1.79
N GLU A 548 31.23 -13.50 0.80
CA GLU A 548 30.37 -14.20 -0.18
C GLU A 548 29.06 -14.86 0.29
N ASN A 549 28.26 -14.18 1.12
CA ASN A 549 26.80 -14.39 1.08
C ASN A 549 26.04 -13.08 1.38
N GLU A 550 26.26 -12.05 0.54
CA GLU A 550 25.36 -10.90 0.50
C GLU A 550 23.97 -11.37 0.05
N GLU A 551 22.93 -11.05 0.82
CA GLU A 551 21.55 -11.37 0.43
C GLU A 551 21.17 -10.56 -0.82
N MET A 552 20.62 -11.23 -1.82
CA MET A 552 20.40 -10.68 -3.17
C MET A 552 18.97 -10.91 -3.61
N THR A 553 18.33 -9.85 -4.13
CA THR A 553 17.09 -9.96 -4.89
C THR A 553 17.42 -10.07 -6.38
N PHE A 554 16.80 -11.01 -7.08
CA PHE A 554 16.95 -11.25 -8.51
C PHE A 554 15.73 -10.73 -9.25
N LEU A 555 15.96 -9.75 -10.14
CA LEU A 555 14.91 -9.06 -10.89
C LEU A 555 14.98 -9.48 -12.36
N PRO A 556 13.96 -10.15 -12.94
CA PRO A 556 14.03 -10.65 -14.30
C PRO A 556 14.21 -9.50 -15.30
N LEU A 557 15.18 -9.65 -16.22
CA LEU A 557 15.43 -8.71 -17.32
C LEU A 557 14.71 -9.15 -18.60
N THR A 558 14.00 -10.27 -18.55
CA THR A 558 13.14 -10.81 -19.60
C THR A 558 11.69 -10.85 -19.15
N ASP A 559 10.77 -10.99 -20.11
CA ASP A 559 9.43 -11.49 -19.86
C ASP A 559 9.44 -13.02 -19.56
N SER A 560 8.25 -13.58 -19.34
CA SER A 560 8.04 -15.02 -19.08
C SER A 560 8.35 -15.93 -20.28
N GLU A 561 8.51 -15.37 -21.48
CA GLU A 561 8.90 -16.11 -22.69
C GLU A 561 10.43 -16.09 -22.91
N GLY A 562 11.17 -15.42 -22.04
CA GLY A 562 12.63 -15.30 -22.10
C GLY A 562 13.13 -14.19 -23.04
N LYS A 563 12.23 -13.35 -23.57
CA LYS A 563 12.60 -12.21 -24.42
C LYS A 563 13.01 -11.01 -23.55
N LEU A 564 14.11 -10.35 -23.93
CA LEU A 564 14.64 -9.17 -23.23
C LEU A 564 13.59 -8.04 -23.16
N LEU A 565 13.44 -7.43 -21.99
CA LEU A 565 12.57 -6.28 -21.79
C LEU A 565 13.07 -5.07 -22.62
N PRO A 566 12.17 -4.26 -23.20
CA PRO A 566 12.56 -3.13 -24.05
C PRO A 566 13.54 -2.17 -23.34
N VAL A 567 14.69 -1.90 -23.95
CA VAL A 567 15.65 -0.94 -23.40
C VAL A 567 15.33 0.46 -23.94
N HIS A 568 14.88 1.36 -23.06
CA HIS A 568 14.36 2.67 -23.48
C HIS A 568 15.47 3.66 -23.79
N PHE A 569 15.23 4.48 -24.81
CA PHE A 569 16.12 5.56 -25.24
C PHE A 569 17.53 5.11 -25.66
N LEU A 570 17.66 3.95 -26.31
CA LEU A 570 18.87 3.59 -27.05
C LEU A 570 19.02 4.41 -28.34
N THR A 571 20.26 4.64 -28.77
CA THR A 571 20.61 5.07 -30.13
C THR A 571 20.67 3.86 -31.06
N CYS A 572 20.64 4.08 -32.38
CA CYS A 572 20.69 3.01 -33.39
C CYS A 572 21.89 2.07 -33.21
N ASP A 573 23.05 2.60 -32.79
CA ASP A 573 24.27 1.80 -32.59
C ASP A 573 24.14 0.91 -31.33
N GLU A 574 23.60 1.46 -30.24
CA GLU A 574 23.35 0.71 -28.99
C GLU A 574 22.25 -0.35 -29.17
N MET A 575 21.28 -0.14 -30.08
CA MET A 575 20.25 -1.11 -30.41
C MET A 575 20.78 -2.39 -31.10
N SER A 576 22.01 -2.36 -31.65
CA SER A 576 22.63 -3.58 -32.20
C SER A 576 23.15 -4.57 -31.14
N ASP A 577 23.29 -4.12 -29.89
CA ASP A 577 23.80 -4.91 -28.75
C ASP A 577 23.06 -4.52 -27.45
N GLU A 578 21.72 -4.64 -27.45
CA GLU A 578 20.90 -4.24 -26.31
C GLU A 578 21.29 -4.97 -25.02
N GLU A 579 21.59 -6.27 -25.10
CA GLU A 579 22.00 -7.06 -23.94
C GLU A 579 23.40 -6.67 -23.42
N GLY A 580 24.38 -6.42 -24.30
CA GLY A 580 25.70 -5.96 -23.90
C GLY A 580 25.67 -4.55 -23.27
N VAL A 581 24.77 -3.68 -23.73
CA VAL A 581 24.47 -2.41 -23.05
C VAL A 581 23.87 -2.67 -21.66
N VAL A 582 22.84 -3.51 -21.55
CA VAL A 582 22.22 -3.89 -20.25
C VAL A 582 23.27 -4.44 -19.27
N ARG A 583 24.12 -5.37 -19.70
CA ARG A 583 25.20 -5.97 -18.87
C ARG A 583 26.28 -4.98 -18.43
N ARG A 584 26.50 -3.88 -19.17
CA ARG A 584 27.44 -2.82 -18.79
C ARG A 584 26.92 -1.98 -17.61
N TRP A 585 25.60 -1.75 -17.59
CA TRP A 585 24.90 -0.85 -16.67
C TRP A 585 24.25 -1.54 -15.47
N LEU A 586 24.01 -2.85 -15.52
CA LEU A 586 23.38 -3.65 -14.47
C LEU A 586 24.30 -4.78 -14.01
N SER A 587 24.15 -5.19 -12.75
CA SER A 587 24.78 -6.42 -12.24
C SER A 587 24.00 -7.65 -12.72
N ALA A 588 24.00 -7.90 -14.03
CA ALA A 588 23.22 -8.98 -14.64
C ALA A 588 23.89 -10.36 -14.48
N CYS A 589 23.08 -11.39 -14.24
CA CYS A 589 23.48 -12.79 -14.24
C CYS A 589 22.40 -13.65 -14.90
N VAL A 590 22.78 -14.86 -15.31
CA VAL A 590 21.82 -15.91 -15.72
C VAL A 590 21.66 -16.87 -14.53
N THR A 591 20.42 -17.24 -14.20
CA THR A 591 20.12 -18.17 -13.11
C THR A 591 20.25 -19.64 -13.54
N SER A 592 20.03 -20.59 -12.63
CA SER A 592 20.18 -22.02 -12.94
C SER A 592 19.13 -22.53 -13.93
N SER A 593 17.95 -21.90 -13.97
CA SER A 593 16.92 -22.18 -14.99
C SER A 593 17.10 -21.43 -16.31
N GLY A 594 18.16 -20.62 -16.45
CA GLY A 594 18.45 -19.85 -17.66
C GLY A 594 17.84 -18.45 -17.71
N VAL A 595 17.18 -17.97 -16.64
CA VAL A 595 16.57 -16.63 -16.62
C VAL A 595 17.65 -15.55 -16.48
N LEU A 596 17.68 -14.59 -17.40
CA LEU A 596 18.52 -13.40 -17.30
C LEU A 596 17.90 -12.43 -16.27
N ALA A 597 18.63 -12.12 -15.21
CA ALA A 597 18.16 -11.28 -14.10
C ALA A 597 19.23 -10.29 -13.62
N ALA A 598 18.80 -9.12 -13.14
CA ALA A 598 19.65 -8.17 -12.43
C ALA A 598 19.72 -8.51 -10.94
N ARG A 599 20.94 -8.50 -10.39
CA ARG A 599 21.18 -8.62 -8.94
C ARG A 599 20.98 -7.27 -8.26
N GLN A 600 20.11 -7.24 -7.26
CA GLN A 600 19.89 -6.13 -6.35
C GLN A 600 20.34 -6.56 -4.95
N ALA A 601 21.55 -6.15 -4.55
CA ALA A 601 22.10 -6.44 -3.23
C ALA A 601 21.26 -5.77 -2.12
N LEU A 602 20.82 -6.56 -1.14
CA LEU A 602 20.21 -6.08 0.08
C LEU A 602 21.31 -5.58 1.00
N ARG A 603 21.28 -4.27 1.30
CA ARG A 603 22.27 -3.59 2.15
C ARG A 603 21.67 -3.26 3.50
N ALA A 604 22.53 -3.16 4.51
CA ALA A 604 22.12 -2.72 5.85
C ALA A 604 21.27 -1.43 5.79
N ARG A 605 20.05 -1.51 6.34
CA ARG A 605 19.04 -0.43 6.28
C ARG A 605 19.61 0.86 6.89
N PRO A 606 19.51 2.04 6.23
CA PRO A 606 19.90 3.31 6.84
C PRO A 606 19.12 3.59 8.13
N LEU A 607 19.77 4.19 9.14
CA LEU A 607 19.22 4.34 10.50
C LEU A 607 17.80 4.91 10.54
N LEU A 608 17.50 5.95 9.75
CA LEU A 608 16.17 6.55 9.70
C LEU A 608 15.10 5.61 9.12
N GLN A 609 15.46 4.75 8.18
CA GLN A 609 14.56 3.74 7.60
C GLN A 609 14.37 2.57 8.56
N ALA A 610 15.42 2.13 9.25
CA ALA A 610 15.31 1.13 10.32
C ALA A 610 14.34 1.61 11.43
N GLN A 611 14.48 2.86 11.89
CA GLN A 611 13.56 3.47 12.86
C GLN A 611 12.13 3.59 12.32
N LEU A 612 11.96 3.95 11.03
CA LEU A 612 10.64 4.06 10.39
C LEU A 612 9.92 2.70 10.36
N LEU A 613 10.64 1.64 9.97
CA LEU A 613 10.12 0.28 9.90
C LEU A 613 9.84 -0.29 11.29
N GLU A 614 10.68 -0.03 12.28
CA GLU A 614 10.49 -0.52 13.64
C GLU A 614 9.26 0.10 14.32
N GLU A 615 9.02 1.41 14.17
CA GLU A 615 7.77 2.03 14.65
C GLU A 615 6.52 1.49 13.93
N TRP A 616 6.63 1.23 12.63
CA TRP A 616 5.57 0.66 11.81
C TRP A 616 5.26 -0.79 12.19
N LEU A 617 6.28 -1.65 12.38
CA LEU A 617 6.10 -3.02 12.89
C LEU A 617 5.55 -3.03 14.31
N ASN A 618 6.02 -2.13 15.18
CA ASN A 618 5.52 -2.04 16.55
C ASN A 618 4.02 -1.67 16.63
N HIS A 619 3.46 -0.99 15.62
CA HIS A 619 2.00 -0.86 15.49
C HIS A 619 1.31 -2.22 15.39
N TYR A 620 1.77 -3.10 14.49
CA TYR A 620 1.21 -4.44 14.30
C TYR A 620 1.52 -5.40 15.46
N ARG A 621 2.71 -5.33 16.07
CA ARG A 621 3.05 -6.11 17.28
C ARG A 621 2.11 -5.74 18.45
N ARG A 622 1.78 -4.46 18.64
CA ARG A 622 0.79 -4.00 19.64
C ARG A 622 -0.62 -4.49 19.32
N LEU A 623 -1.03 -4.47 18.04
CA LEU A 623 -2.33 -4.98 17.60
C LEU A 623 -2.47 -6.50 17.85
N ALA A 624 -1.40 -7.26 17.61
CA ALA A 624 -1.30 -8.69 17.91
C ALA A 624 -1.42 -9.02 19.41
N GLN A 625 -0.92 -8.12 20.28
CA GLN A 625 -1.07 -8.26 21.74
C GLN A 625 -2.50 -7.96 22.20
N GLN A 626 -3.14 -6.92 21.64
CA GLN A 626 -4.52 -6.55 21.98
C GLN A 626 -5.54 -7.64 21.58
N THR A 627 -5.31 -8.32 20.46
CA THR A 627 -6.12 -9.47 20.00
C THR A 627 -5.87 -10.76 20.78
N ARG A 628 -4.87 -10.81 21.68
CA ARG A 628 -4.55 -11.96 22.56
C ARG A 628 -4.93 -11.74 24.03
N GLY A 629 -5.78 -10.76 24.34
CA GLY A 629 -6.22 -10.50 25.71
C GLY A 629 -6.95 -11.70 26.38
N PRO A 630 -6.87 -11.87 27.72
CA PRO A 630 -7.22 -13.16 28.36
C PRO A 630 -8.71 -13.45 28.54
N PHE A 631 -9.60 -12.59 28.03
CA PHE A 631 -11.04 -12.73 28.21
C PHE A 631 -11.76 -12.54 26.86
N PRO A 632 -12.65 -13.47 26.46
CA PRO A 632 -13.61 -13.16 25.40
C PRO A 632 -14.51 -12.00 25.86
N PRO A 633 -15.05 -11.19 24.95
CA PRO A 633 -16.08 -10.22 25.30
C PRO A 633 -17.21 -10.97 26.01
N ARG A 634 -17.49 -10.61 27.26
CA ARG A 634 -18.71 -11.09 27.91
C ARG A 634 -19.87 -10.52 27.10
N LEU A 635 -20.60 -11.41 26.42
CA LEU A 635 -21.95 -11.12 25.95
C LEU A 635 -22.71 -10.53 27.16
N PRO A 636 -23.52 -9.48 26.98
CA PRO A 636 -24.43 -9.05 28.04
C PRO A 636 -25.29 -10.24 28.41
N ASN A 637 -25.22 -10.68 29.67
CA ASN A 637 -26.18 -11.67 30.17
C ASN A 637 -27.57 -11.10 29.93
N GLU A 638 -28.40 -11.82 29.18
CA GLU A 638 -29.84 -11.65 29.25
C GLU A 638 -30.23 -11.90 30.71
N TYR A 639 -30.66 -10.83 31.39
CA TYR A 639 -31.33 -10.98 32.67
C TYR A 639 -32.69 -11.61 32.37
N SER A 640 -32.80 -12.92 32.55
CA SER A 640 -34.12 -13.54 32.68
C SER A 640 -34.75 -12.98 33.95
N SER A 641 -35.73 -12.11 33.77
CA SER A 641 -36.67 -11.74 34.80
C SER A 641 -38.00 -12.42 34.46
N ASP A 642 -38.14 -13.68 34.86
CA ASP A 642 -39.45 -14.29 34.99
C ASP A 642 -40.18 -13.58 36.14
N PRO A 643 -41.35 -12.96 35.91
CA PRO A 643 -42.23 -12.56 36.99
C PRO A 643 -43.12 -13.75 37.36
N ASP A 644 -43.06 -14.17 38.63
CA ASP A 644 -44.10 -15.03 39.20
C ASP A 644 -45.47 -14.36 39.05
N THR A 645 -46.46 -15.12 38.56
CA THR A 645 -47.88 -14.80 38.74
C THR A 645 -48.61 -16.07 39.15
N ASP A 646 -48.88 -16.18 40.45
CA ASP A 646 -49.86 -17.10 41.02
C ASP A 646 -51.30 -16.64 40.68
N ASP A 647 -52.20 -17.63 40.54
CA ASP A 647 -53.65 -17.61 40.78
C ASP A 647 -54.54 -16.48 40.18
N GLU A 648 -55.21 -16.76 39.05
CA GLU A 648 -56.66 -17.15 38.95
C GLU A 648 -57.15 -17.23 37.47
#